data_AF-A0ABD3C5J4-F1
#
_entry.id   AF-A0ABD3C5J4-F1
#
_cell.length_a   1.000
_cell.length_b   1.000
_cell.length_c   1.000
_cell.angle_alpha   90.00
_cell.angle_beta   90.00
_cell.angle_gamma   90.00
#
_symmetry.space_group_name_H-M   'P 1'
#
loop_
_entity.id
_entity.type
_entity.pdbx_description
1 polymer ?
#
loop_
_entity_poly.entity_id
_entity_poly.type
_entity_poly.pdbx_seq_one_letter_code
_entity_poly.pdbx_strand_id
1 'polypeptide(L)'
;MKLVYPAKAGGGGEGKAVVFKSKLKWVGLFGLVLSAFSLFTHFLLARYSDGFAASEYKSSITIFSWRPIFENVDFSASRALHRRLWAPVKDLESIHPYADHRGNNYVAPASNGFVFVRIRGGFHEIRNSICDVVVIARLLNATLVIPEIQSTTSSKGISTEFKSFAYLYSEDQFIAALVDDIKIVKTLPNDLKGARRKKEIPSFKVPNSASPYFYLHHVLPVLHKHSVVELVVPDGGCLQAQLPQNLEEYQKLRCRVAYNALRFRQEVQELGTKILYRIRASGRPFIAYDPGMTRDALAYHGCAELFQDVHTELIQHKRAWMIKRGIVKGNLTVDSAERRLNGLCPLMPEEIGMLLRAYGYSWDTIIYLSGGEVFGGQKKLIPLHSMFENVVDRTSLTLPWELTKMYGREEPNLVDKRPKPRLSPPLKDNNKPSGPGWENSGPRPRPLPPPPPRAKYPYNIEGWWGWVAESDNEPESTVMELRTNAHKLLWEAIDYMVCVEADVFVPGFDRDGRGNPNFASLVMGHRLYRSPASRTFRIDRKEVTRHLEENRDHIYQANHTWIASLRKHLKKHLSDGLVEELTRSKPLSFLSFPFPECSCSSSDQVKVNTSSSLHDVLLRNMQRCPSWMDSGPGDKGAEDDGGEDDDSDPPAATILFQQSGDSNEAVAEMGNKEETQMDDQEELEGGEKR
;
A
#
# COMPACT_ATOMS: atom_id res chain seq x y z
N MET A 1 8.71 35.87 -78.87
CA MET A 1 9.10 36.72 -80.02
C MET A 1 10.61 36.94 -79.93
N LYS A 2 11.29 36.84 -81.08
CA LYS A 2 12.74 36.94 -81.39
C LYS A 2 13.60 37.79 -80.42
N LEU A 3 14.70 37.23 -79.89
CA LEU A 3 16.10 37.22 -80.41
C LEU A 3 16.83 38.58 -80.31
N VAL A 4 17.97 38.52 -79.59
CA VAL A 4 19.33 38.99 -80.00
C VAL A 4 19.79 40.41 -79.63
N TYR A 5 20.79 40.41 -78.72
CA TYR A 5 22.10 41.11 -78.67
C TYR A 5 22.42 42.24 -79.68
N PRO A 6 23.26 43.24 -79.29
CA PRO A 6 24.73 43.18 -79.50
C PRO A 6 25.54 43.78 -78.32
N ALA A 7 26.79 43.40 -77.97
CA ALA A 7 28.08 43.24 -78.67
C ALA A 7 29.00 44.49 -78.65
N LYS A 8 30.31 44.21 -78.47
CA LYS A 8 31.55 45.04 -78.61
C LYS A 8 31.90 45.98 -77.44
N ALA A 9 33.16 46.30 -77.14
CA ALA A 9 34.52 45.83 -77.44
C ALA A 9 35.49 46.82 -76.74
N GLY A 10 36.75 46.44 -76.50
CA GLY A 10 37.85 47.41 -76.36
C GLY A 10 38.58 47.38 -75.01
N GLY A 11 39.88 47.12 -75.07
CA GLY A 11 40.78 47.01 -73.92
C GLY A 11 41.33 48.34 -73.40
N GLY A 12 42.23 48.22 -72.43
CA GLY A 12 43.01 49.32 -71.85
C GLY A 12 43.42 48.99 -70.41
N GLY A 13 44.72 48.89 -70.16
CA GLY A 13 45.27 48.38 -68.91
C GLY A 13 45.44 49.40 -67.77
N GLU A 14 45.86 48.82 -66.64
CA GLU A 14 46.48 49.36 -65.42
C GLU A 14 45.62 50.18 -64.43
N GLY A 15 45.33 49.52 -63.29
CA GLY A 15 44.90 50.12 -62.04
C GLY A 15 45.13 49.15 -60.87
N LYS A 16 45.84 49.62 -59.83
CA LYS A 16 46.49 48.86 -58.76
C LYS A 16 45.53 48.13 -57.79
N ALA A 17 45.99 46.95 -57.35
CA ALA A 17 45.84 46.27 -56.06
C ALA A 17 44.59 46.51 -55.18
N VAL A 18 43.93 45.41 -54.73
CA VAL A 18 43.97 44.98 -53.31
C VAL A 18 43.78 43.46 -53.22
N VAL A 19 44.76 42.78 -52.66
CA VAL A 19 44.68 41.37 -52.22
C VAL A 19 43.86 41.32 -50.92
N PHE A 20 42.65 40.75 -50.96
CA PHE A 20 41.96 40.25 -49.76
C PHE A 20 41.99 38.71 -49.76
N LYS A 21 43.19 38.14 -49.59
CA LYS A 21 43.34 36.73 -49.23
C LYS A 21 43.25 36.57 -47.72
N SER A 22 42.52 35.54 -47.29
CA SER A 22 42.77 34.79 -46.04
C SER A 22 42.14 35.27 -44.72
N LYS A 23 40.98 35.94 -44.71
CA LYS A 23 40.13 36.00 -43.50
C LYS A 23 38.83 35.21 -43.62
N LEU A 24 38.22 35.17 -44.80
CA LEU A 24 36.95 34.46 -45.00
C LEU A 24 37.04 32.94 -44.82
N LYS A 25 38.19 32.34 -45.17
CA LYS A 25 38.45 30.90 -44.97
C LYS A 25 38.56 30.50 -43.51
N TRP A 26 39.13 31.38 -42.67
CA TRP A 26 39.23 31.15 -41.22
C TRP A 26 37.89 31.34 -40.51
N VAL A 27 37.06 32.28 -40.97
CA VAL A 27 35.68 32.44 -40.50
C VAL A 27 34.85 31.21 -40.86
N GLY A 28 34.99 30.69 -42.07
CA GLY A 28 34.34 29.44 -42.49
C GLY A 28 34.80 28.22 -41.68
N LEU A 29 36.11 28.07 -41.44
CA LEU A 29 36.66 26.98 -40.63
C LEU A 29 36.19 27.07 -39.17
N PHE A 30 36.19 28.28 -38.59
CA PHE A 30 35.72 28.53 -37.24
C PHE A 30 34.22 28.26 -37.09
N GLY A 31 33.41 28.65 -38.08
CA GLY A 31 31.99 28.31 -38.14
C GLY A 31 31.73 26.81 -38.24
N LEU A 32 32.54 26.08 -39.00
CA LEU A 32 32.44 24.63 -39.13
C LEU A 32 32.83 23.91 -37.82
N VAL A 33 33.88 24.39 -37.13
CA VAL A 33 34.27 23.88 -35.81
C VAL A 33 33.19 24.15 -34.77
N LEU A 34 32.61 25.36 -34.74
CA LEU A 34 31.48 25.68 -33.85
C LEU A 34 30.25 24.84 -34.14
N SER A 35 29.93 24.60 -35.42
CA SER A 35 28.82 23.74 -35.82
C SER A 35 29.07 22.28 -35.40
N ALA A 36 30.30 21.77 -35.58
CA ALA A 36 30.68 20.43 -35.12
C ALA A 36 30.64 20.31 -33.59
N PHE A 37 31.07 21.33 -32.86
CA PHE A 37 30.99 21.37 -31.40
C PHE A 37 29.55 21.43 -30.93
N SER A 38 28.70 22.24 -31.58
CA SER A 38 27.26 22.30 -31.32
C SER A 38 26.59 20.94 -31.58
N LEU A 39 26.89 20.29 -32.70
CA LEU A 39 26.40 18.94 -33.01
C LEU A 39 26.91 17.92 -31.99
N PHE A 40 28.16 17.98 -31.57
CA PHE A 40 28.72 17.10 -30.56
C PHE A 40 28.07 17.32 -29.19
N THR A 41 27.80 18.58 -28.80
CA THR A 41 27.04 18.88 -27.58
C THR A 41 25.60 18.42 -27.68
N HIS A 42 24.95 18.56 -28.84
CA HIS A 42 23.61 18.01 -29.07
C HIS A 42 23.61 16.49 -29.09
N PHE A 43 24.64 15.82 -29.60
CA PHE A 43 24.79 14.36 -29.51
C PHE A 43 25.07 13.89 -28.09
N LEU A 44 25.87 14.63 -27.31
CA LEU A 44 26.09 14.33 -25.89
C LEU A 44 24.82 14.57 -25.07
N LEU A 45 24.10 15.67 -25.31
CA LEU A 45 22.80 15.95 -24.71
C LEU A 45 21.76 14.92 -25.13
N ALA A 46 21.72 14.53 -26.41
CA ALA A 46 20.83 13.49 -26.92
C ALA A 46 21.20 12.12 -26.37
N ARG A 47 22.48 11.81 -26.09
CA ARG A 47 22.90 10.55 -25.47
C ARG A 47 22.66 10.54 -23.96
N TYR A 48 22.81 11.69 -23.29
CA TYR A 48 22.37 11.89 -21.91
C TYR A 48 20.84 11.79 -21.81
N SER A 49 20.15 12.33 -22.81
CA SER A 49 18.71 12.28 -22.96
C SER A 49 18.24 10.89 -23.37
N ASP A 50 18.93 10.12 -24.20
CA ASP A 50 18.58 8.73 -24.56
C ASP A 50 18.88 7.77 -23.40
N GLY A 51 19.89 8.07 -22.57
CA GLY A 51 20.04 7.44 -21.26
C GLY A 51 18.86 7.70 -20.31
N PHE A 52 18.09 8.78 -20.56
CA PHE A 52 16.88 9.17 -19.85
C PHE A 52 15.59 8.75 -20.58
N ALA A 53 15.61 8.69 -21.92
CA ALA A 53 14.47 8.55 -22.83
C ALA A 53 14.33 7.13 -23.39
N ALA A 54 15.38 6.30 -23.35
CA ALA A 54 15.19 4.84 -23.44
C ALA A 54 14.47 4.27 -22.19
N SER A 55 14.16 5.12 -21.20
CA SER A 55 13.24 4.83 -20.10
C SER A 55 11.87 5.51 -20.25
N GLU A 56 11.60 6.20 -21.36
CA GLU A 56 10.27 6.73 -21.73
C GLU A 56 9.36 5.60 -22.27
N TYR A 57 9.06 4.67 -21.37
CA TYR A 57 7.75 4.04 -21.25
C TYR A 57 7.30 4.15 -19.78
N LYS A 58 7.53 5.33 -19.20
CA LYS A 58 6.99 5.74 -17.91
C LYS A 58 6.15 6.98 -18.12
N SER A 59 4.92 6.89 -17.62
CA SER A 59 3.89 7.91 -17.56
C SER A 59 4.46 9.33 -17.58
N SER A 60 4.06 10.09 -18.59
CA SER A 60 4.21 11.53 -18.61
C SER A 60 3.79 12.11 -17.26
N ILE A 61 4.69 12.91 -16.67
CA ILE A 61 4.64 13.63 -15.39
C ILE A 61 5.50 13.02 -14.27
N THR A 62 6.79 13.36 -14.25
CA THR A 62 7.61 13.41 -13.01
C THR A 62 8.49 14.66 -13.00
N ILE A 63 7.87 15.84 -12.91
CA ILE A 63 8.51 17.07 -12.43
C ILE A 63 7.54 17.76 -11.46
N PHE A 64 7.07 17.04 -10.45
CA PHE A 64 6.36 17.65 -9.33
C PHE A 64 7.00 17.15 -8.05
N SER A 65 7.86 17.96 -7.44
CA SER A 65 7.91 17.98 -5.99
C SER A 65 6.49 18.28 -5.54
N TRP A 66 5.80 17.34 -4.90
CA TRP A 66 4.50 17.60 -4.30
C TRP A 66 4.52 18.95 -3.58
N ARG A 67 3.62 19.85 -3.96
CA ARG A 67 3.45 21.16 -3.34
C ARG A 67 2.16 21.09 -2.55
N PRO A 68 2.24 20.94 -1.21
CA PRO A 68 1.04 20.89 -0.42
C PRO A 68 0.26 22.19 -0.56
N ILE A 69 -1.07 22.05 -0.63
CA ILE A 69 -2.00 23.18 -0.62
C ILE A 69 -2.63 23.21 0.77
N PHE A 70 -2.48 24.31 1.48
CA PHE A 70 -3.07 24.49 2.81
C PHE A 70 -3.91 25.76 2.84
N GLU A 71 -5.14 25.65 3.34
CA GLU A 71 -6.06 26.79 3.44
C GLU A 71 -5.75 27.64 4.68
N ASN A 72 -5.46 26.98 5.81
CA ASN A 72 -5.29 27.65 7.10
C ASN A 72 -3.82 27.82 7.45
N VAL A 73 -3.32 29.04 7.63
CA VAL A 73 -1.90 29.25 8.01
C VAL A 73 -1.63 28.85 9.48
N ASP A 74 -2.62 28.99 10.36
CA ASP A 74 -2.48 28.76 11.81
C ASP A 74 -2.95 27.37 12.27
N PHE A 75 -2.08 26.37 12.13
CA PHE A 75 -2.27 25.02 12.67
C PHE A 75 -1.88 24.94 14.17
N SER A 76 -2.55 25.72 15.02
CA SER A 76 -2.24 25.74 16.45
C SER A 76 -2.73 24.46 17.16
N ALA A 77 -1.81 23.80 17.87
CA ALA A 77 -2.11 22.64 18.73
C ALA A 77 -3.04 22.97 19.92
N SER A 78 -3.30 24.25 20.20
CA SER A 78 -4.15 24.71 21.30
C SER A 78 -5.65 24.57 21.03
N ARG A 79 -6.09 24.37 19.77
CA ARG A 79 -7.53 24.25 19.45
C ARG A 79 -8.08 22.89 19.89
N ALA A 80 -9.28 22.88 20.48
CA ALA A 80 -9.99 21.67 20.89
C ALA A 80 -10.14 20.66 19.72
N LEU A 81 -10.43 21.14 18.51
CA LEU A 81 -10.52 20.30 17.31
C LEU A 81 -9.18 19.61 16.99
N HIS A 82 -8.05 20.31 17.10
CA HIS A 82 -6.73 19.71 16.86
C HIS A 82 -6.45 18.60 17.87
N ARG A 83 -6.72 18.86 19.17
CA ARG A 83 -6.58 17.83 20.21
C ARG A 83 -7.46 16.62 19.93
N ARG A 84 -8.72 16.83 19.55
CA ARG A 84 -9.65 15.74 19.23
C ARG A 84 -9.17 14.86 18.08
N LEU A 85 -8.55 15.43 17.05
CA LEU A 85 -8.12 14.72 15.85
C LEU A 85 -6.75 14.06 16.01
N TRP A 86 -5.81 14.74 16.67
CA TRP A 86 -4.38 14.39 16.63
C TRP A 86 -3.76 14.07 17.99
N ALA A 87 -4.42 14.39 19.12
CA ALA A 87 -3.84 14.10 20.43
C ALA A 87 -3.79 12.58 20.70
N PRO A 88 -2.85 12.12 21.56
CA PRO A 88 -2.77 10.73 21.94
C PRO A 88 -4.06 10.20 22.60
N VAL A 89 -4.25 8.90 22.55
CA VAL A 89 -5.34 8.19 23.23
C VAL A 89 -4.94 8.00 24.69
N LYS A 90 -5.56 8.79 25.59
CA LYS A 90 -5.23 8.87 27.02
C LYS A 90 -5.10 7.50 27.71
N ASP A 91 -6.04 6.58 27.46
CA ASP A 91 -6.06 5.23 28.08
C ASP A 91 -4.80 4.40 27.78
N LEU A 92 -4.04 4.75 26.74
CA LEU A 92 -2.90 3.99 26.23
C LEU A 92 -1.56 4.69 26.50
N GLU A 93 -1.56 5.89 27.11
CA GLU A 93 -0.33 6.64 27.40
C GLU A 93 0.56 5.97 28.45
N SER A 94 -0.05 5.19 29.36
CA SER A 94 0.66 4.47 30.42
C SER A 94 1.34 3.17 29.95
N ILE A 95 1.24 2.85 28.65
CA ILE A 95 1.77 1.61 28.07
C ILE A 95 3.06 1.92 27.32
N HIS A 96 4.12 1.17 27.63
CA HIS A 96 5.43 1.35 27.04
C HIS A 96 5.92 0.08 26.32
N PRO A 97 6.69 0.23 25.22
CA PRO A 97 7.35 -0.90 24.57
C PRO A 97 8.28 -1.60 25.56
N TYR A 98 8.13 -2.91 25.69
CA TYR A 98 8.98 -3.71 26.57
C TYR A 98 9.22 -5.10 26.02
N ALA A 99 10.44 -5.31 25.55
CA ALA A 99 10.90 -6.64 25.13
C ALA A 99 12.20 -6.92 25.89
N ASP A 100 12.05 -7.48 27.10
CA ASP A 100 13.13 -7.63 28.07
C ASP A 100 14.40 -8.22 27.43
N HIS A 101 15.54 -7.56 27.62
CA HIS A 101 16.83 -8.12 27.22
C HIS A 101 17.25 -9.12 28.27
N ARG A 102 17.73 -10.30 27.86
CA ARG A 102 18.39 -11.19 28.83
C ARG A 102 19.62 -10.47 29.38
N GLY A 103 19.68 -10.35 30.71
CA GLY A 103 20.93 -10.04 31.39
C GLY A 103 21.98 -11.12 31.08
N ASN A 104 23.23 -10.69 30.91
CA ASN A 104 24.41 -11.52 30.67
C ASN A 104 24.46 -12.74 31.60
N ASN A 105 23.95 -13.90 31.18
CA ASN A 105 24.17 -15.19 31.84
C ASN A 105 23.66 -16.37 30.98
N TYR A 106 23.89 -16.35 29.67
CA TYR A 106 23.65 -17.53 28.84
C TYR A 106 24.91 -17.90 28.05
N VAL A 107 25.61 -18.93 28.53
CA VAL A 107 26.57 -19.66 27.71
C VAL A 107 25.76 -20.42 26.68
N ALA A 108 25.96 -20.14 25.39
CA ALA A 108 25.29 -20.84 24.32
C ALA A 108 25.62 -22.35 24.42
N PRO A 109 24.65 -23.23 24.71
CA PRO A 109 24.89 -24.67 24.81
C PRO A 109 25.35 -25.24 23.46
N ALA A 110 25.97 -26.42 23.48
CA ALA A 110 26.36 -27.13 22.26
C ALA A 110 25.14 -27.29 21.34
N SER A 111 25.31 -26.92 20.07
CA SER A 111 24.20 -26.86 19.12
C SER A 111 23.82 -28.25 18.62
N ASN A 112 22.51 -28.54 18.56
CA ASN A 112 21.99 -29.81 18.03
C ASN A 112 22.16 -29.99 16.51
N GLY A 113 22.61 -28.96 15.80
CA GLY A 113 22.78 -28.95 14.34
C GLY A 113 22.38 -27.63 13.71
N PHE A 114 22.12 -27.65 12.40
CA PHE A 114 21.75 -26.47 11.62
C PHE A 114 20.29 -26.53 11.15
N VAL A 115 19.56 -25.44 11.36
CA VAL A 115 18.23 -25.24 10.76
C VAL A 115 18.37 -24.27 9.60
N PHE A 116 18.08 -24.75 8.40
CA PHE A 116 18.00 -23.95 7.19
C PHE A 116 16.53 -23.74 6.82
N VAL A 117 16.13 -22.52 6.46
CA VAL A 117 14.72 -22.21 6.21
C VAL A 117 14.52 -21.50 4.89
N ARG A 118 13.48 -21.91 4.15
CA ARG A 118 12.97 -21.20 2.98
C ARG A 118 11.56 -20.69 3.25
N ILE A 119 11.39 -19.39 3.11
CA ILE A 119 10.15 -18.68 3.37
C ILE A 119 9.59 -18.18 2.04
N ARG A 120 8.32 -18.50 1.78
CA ARG A 120 7.55 -17.95 0.67
C ARG A 120 6.42 -17.10 1.24
N GLY A 121 6.23 -15.94 0.62
CA GLY A 121 5.12 -15.07 0.96
C GLY A 121 5.31 -13.62 0.55
N GLY A 122 4.30 -12.80 0.85
CA GLY A 122 4.37 -11.34 0.85
C GLY A 122 5.08 -10.80 2.09
N PHE A 123 5.19 -9.48 2.20
CA PHE A 123 5.98 -8.83 3.24
C PHE A 123 5.59 -9.22 4.67
N HIS A 124 4.30 -9.21 5.00
CA HIS A 124 3.82 -9.52 6.35
C HIS A 124 3.99 -11.00 6.72
N GLU A 125 3.75 -11.90 5.77
CA GLU A 125 4.00 -13.34 5.91
C GLU A 125 5.48 -13.62 6.19
N ILE A 126 6.38 -12.99 5.42
CA ILE A 126 7.83 -13.13 5.59
C ILE A 126 8.25 -12.64 6.97
N ARG A 127 7.82 -11.43 7.37
CA ARG A 127 8.20 -10.85 8.66
C ARG A 127 7.73 -11.73 9.82
N ASN A 128 6.50 -12.24 9.78
CA ASN A 128 5.96 -13.14 10.79
C ASN A 128 6.74 -14.47 10.85
N SER A 129 7.01 -15.08 9.69
CA SER A 129 7.77 -16.34 9.63
C SER A 129 9.21 -16.22 10.14
N ILE A 130 9.91 -15.10 9.90
CA ILE A 130 11.26 -14.94 10.44
C ILE A 130 11.24 -14.91 11.97
N CYS A 131 10.26 -14.24 12.57
CA CYS A 131 10.09 -14.19 14.03
C CYS A 131 9.84 -15.60 14.61
N ASP A 132 8.98 -16.38 13.96
CA ASP A 132 8.72 -17.78 14.34
C ASP A 132 9.95 -18.67 14.22
N VAL A 133 10.70 -18.54 13.12
CA VAL A 133 11.87 -19.38 12.84
C VAL A 133 13.00 -19.17 13.85
N VAL A 134 13.23 -17.95 14.30
CA VAL A 134 14.20 -17.66 15.37
C VAL A 134 13.81 -18.37 16.66
N VAL A 135 12.53 -18.31 17.02
CA VAL A 135 11.98 -19.02 18.17
C VAL A 135 12.09 -20.55 18.03
N ILE A 136 11.80 -21.09 16.85
CA ILE A 136 11.91 -22.53 16.58
C ILE A 136 13.37 -22.98 16.69
N ALA A 137 14.32 -22.22 16.13
CA ALA A 137 15.74 -22.52 16.27
C ALA A 137 16.17 -22.50 17.74
N ARG A 138 15.65 -21.55 18.54
CA ARG A 138 15.88 -21.52 19.98
C ARG A 138 15.31 -22.74 20.69
N LEU A 139 14.07 -23.11 20.38
CA LEU A 139 13.36 -24.25 20.96
C LEU A 139 14.09 -25.57 20.69
N LEU A 140 14.67 -25.72 19.50
CA LEU A 140 15.43 -26.89 19.08
C LEU A 140 16.90 -26.86 19.53
N ASN A 141 17.34 -25.79 20.18
CA ASN A 141 18.73 -25.52 20.49
C ASN A 141 19.68 -25.66 19.28
N ALA A 142 19.23 -25.14 18.14
CA ALA A 142 19.89 -25.28 16.84
C ALA A 142 20.55 -23.97 16.40
N THR A 143 21.57 -24.06 15.56
CA THR A 143 22.16 -22.91 14.88
C THR A 143 21.28 -22.53 13.70
N LEU A 144 20.79 -21.30 13.67
CA LEU A 144 19.97 -20.81 12.55
C LEU A 144 20.88 -20.37 11.40
N VAL A 145 20.62 -20.86 10.20
CA VAL A 145 21.16 -20.28 8.98
C VAL A 145 20.24 -19.14 8.55
N ILE A 146 20.79 -18.00 8.11
CA ILE A 146 20.00 -16.86 7.62
C ILE A 146 18.89 -17.36 6.67
N PRO A 147 17.60 -17.03 6.93
CA PRO A 147 16.48 -17.52 6.14
C PRO A 147 16.54 -17.09 4.68
N GLU A 148 16.14 -17.97 3.77
CA GLU A 148 16.02 -17.65 2.35
C GLU A 148 14.57 -17.21 2.02
N ILE A 149 14.41 -15.94 1.64
CA ILE A 149 13.18 -15.35 1.13
C ILE A 149 13.04 -15.70 -0.36
N GLN A 150 12.13 -16.61 -0.71
CA GLN A 150 12.00 -17.14 -2.08
C GLN A 150 11.58 -16.10 -3.12
N SER A 151 10.72 -15.15 -2.75
CA SER A 151 10.29 -14.07 -3.65
C SER A 151 11.46 -13.19 -4.10
N THR A 152 12.52 -13.12 -3.31
CA THR A 152 13.73 -12.35 -3.61
C THR A 152 14.81 -13.13 -4.38
N THR A 153 14.63 -14.43 -4.59
CA THR A 153 15.59 -15.29 -5.32
C THR A 153 15.04 -15.80 -6.65
N SER A 154 13.73 -15.82 -6.81
CA SER A 154 13.04 -16.40 -7.98
C SER A 154 12.62 -15.36 -9.03
N SER A 155 12.71 -14.07 -8.72
CA SER A 155 12.18 -13.01 -9.58
C SER A 155 13.24 -12.44 -10.51
N LYS A 156 12.95 -12.43 -11.82
CA LYS A 156 13.75 -11.71 -12.82
C LYS A 156 13.67 -10.21 -12.52
N GLY A 157 14.82 -9.52 -12.44
CA GLY A 157 14.90 -8.08 -12.14
C GLY A 157 15.45 -7.74 -10.75
N ILE A 158 15.71 -8.72 -9.89
CA ILE A 158 16.39 -8.47 -8.61
C ILE A 158 17.90 -8.33 -8.85
N SER A 159 18.50 -7.32 -8.23
CA SER A 159 19.94 -7.10 -8.31
C SER A 159 20.73 -8.32 -7.81
N THR A 160 21.75 -8.70 -8.57
CA THR A 160 22.68 -9.78 -8.22
C THR A 160 23.59 -9.43 -7.03
N GLU A 161 23.61 -8.16 -6.62
CA GLU A 161 24.36 -7.66 -5.45
C GLU A 161 23.81 -8.24 -4.14
N PHE A 162 22.51 -8.51 -4.08
CA PHE A 162 21.85 -8.95 -2.86
C PHE A 162 21.48 -10.43 -2.90
N LYS A 163 21.76 -11.13 -1.80
CA LYS A 163 21.38 -12.53 -1.63
C LYS A 163 20.17 -12.64 -0.73
N SER A 164 19.02 -12.91 -1.33
CA SER A 164 17.80 -13.28 -0.63
C SER A 164 17.42 -12.36 0.55
N PHE A 165 17.71 -12.75 1.80
CA PHE A 165 17.49 -11.95 3.02
C PHE A 165 18.07 -10.54 2.94
N ALA A 166 19.32 -10.43 2.45
CA ALA A 166 20.04 -9.16 2.32
C ALA A 166 19.38 -8.17 1.34
N TYR A 167 18.44 -8.64 0.52
CA TYR A 167 17.67 -7.78 -0.34
C TYR A 167 16.78 -6.82 0.46
N LEU A 168 16.21 -7.30 1.57
CA LEU A 168 15.24 -6.56 2.37
C LEU A 168 15.81 -6.11 3.73
N TYR A 169 16.60 -6.96 4.39
CA TYR A 169 17.05 -6.77 5.77
C TYR A 169 18.58 -6.72 5.88
N SER A 170 19.09 -6.07 6.93
CA SER A 170 20.53 -6.08 7.24
C SER A 170 20.92 -7.37 7.95
N GLU A 171 21.73 -8.22 7.30
CA GLU A 171 22.22 -9.48 7.88
C GLU A 171 23.05 -9.25 9.15
N ASP A 172 23.94 -8.24 9.13
CA ASP A 172 24.87 -8.00 10.23
C ASP A 172 24.14 -7.47 11.47
N GLN A 173 23.18 -6.56 11.29
CA GLN A 173 22.36 -6.08 12.40
C GLN A 173 21.46 -7.19 12.95
N PHE A 174 20.94 -8.06 12.09
CA PHE A 174 20.12 -9.21 12.51
C PHE A 174 20.92 -10.20 13.38
N ILE A 175 22.15 -10.53 12.98
CA ILE A 175 23.04 -11.41 13.76
C ILE A 175 23.43 -10.74 15.08
N ALA A 176 23.86 -9.47 15.02
CA ALA A 176 24.32 -8.74 16.20
C ALA A 176 23.23 -8.57 17.26
N ALA A 177 21.99 -8.29 16.83
CA ALA A 177 20.85 -8.10 17.73
C ALA A 177 20.39 -9.37 18.45
N LEU A 178 20.76 -10.56 17.95
CA LEU A 178 20.29 -11.86 18.47
C LEU A 178 21.42 -12.73 19.01
N VAL A 179 22.64 -12.17 19.15
CA VAL A 179 23.84 -12.92 19.57
C VAL A 179 23.67 -13.62 20.92
N ASP A 180 22.95 -12.99 21.85
CA ASP A 180 22.67 -13.52 23.20
C ASP A 180 21.46 -14.47 23.25
N ASP A 181 20.65 -14.47 22.19
CA ASP A 181 19.43 -15.27 22.09
C ASP A 181 19.68 -16.61 21.39
N ILE A 182 20.29 -16.58 20.19
CA ILE A 182 20.58 -17.76 19.37
C ILE A 182 21.86 -17.60 18.55
N LYS A 183 22.51 -18.72 18.21
CA LYS A 183 23.61 -18.72 17.25
C LYS A 183 23.06 -18.63 15.82
N ILE A 184 23.50 -17.62 15.07
CA ILE A 184 23.11 -17.40 13.67
C ILE A 184 24.36 -17.42 12.79
N VAL A 185 24.28 -18.10 11.65
CA VAL A 185 25.34 -18.14 10.63
C VAL A 185 24.81 -17.72 9.27
N LYS A 186 25.63 -17.02 8.47
CA LYS A 186 25.23 -16.55 7.14
C LYS A 186 24.98 -17.69 6.14
N THR A 187 25.79 -18.74 6.19
CA THR A 187 25.68 -19.88 5.27
C THR A 187 26.00 -21.20 5.96
N LEU A 188 25.49 -22.30 5.40
CA LEU A 188 25.84 -23.65 5.84
C LEU A 188 27.37 -23.92 5.71
N PRO A 189 27.93 -24.77 6.57
CA PRO A 189 29.25 -25.38 6.37
C PRO A 189 29.44 -26.04 5.00
N ASN A 190 30.69 -26.17 4.53
CA ASN A 190 31.00 -26.59 3.15
C ASN A 190 30.55 -28.03 2.82
N ASP A 191 30.68 -28.94 3.77
CA ASP A 191 30.18 -30.31 3.73
C ASP A 191 28.66 -30.35 3.55
N LEU A 192 27.92 -29.57 4.36
CA LEU A 192 26.46 -29.49 4.29
C LEU A 192 25.96 -28.73 3.04
N LYS A 193 26.74 -27.79 2.50
CA LYS A 193 26.47 -27.16 1.19
C LYS A 193 26.49 -28.18 0.06
N GLY A 194 27.40 -29.16 0.12
CA GLY A 194 27.45 -30.27 -0.83
C GLY A 194 26.17 -31.12 -0.78
N ALA A 195 25.77 -31.53 0.43
CA ALA A 195 24.54 -32.30 0.66
C ALA A 195 23.29 -31.55 0.18
N ARG A 196 23.21 -30.24 0.41
CA ARG A 196 22.12 -29.39 -0.12
C ARG A 196 22.01 -29.46 -1.63
N ARG A 197 23.13 -29.33 -2.36
CA ARG A 197 23.14 -29.37 -3.83
C ARG A 197 22.67 -30.71 -4.38
N LYS A 198 22.96 -31.79 -3.64
CA LYS A 198 22.51 -33.16 -3.96
C LYS A 198 21.09 -33.47 -3.47
N LYS A 199 20.41 -32.53 -2.79
CA LYS A 199 19.08 -32.70 -2.18
C LYS A 199 19.03 -33.82 -1.13
N GLU A 200 20.13 -34.00 -0.38
CA GLU A 200 20.27 -35.02 0.66
C GLU A 200 19.83 -34.52 2.05
N ILE A 201 19.49 -33.22 2.18
CA ILE A 201 19.03 -32.63 3.44
C ILE A 201 17.55 -32.97 3.67
N PRO A 202 17.18 -33.55 4.83
CA PRO A 202 15.78 -33.79 5.16
C PRO A 202 14.98 -32.48 5.21
N SER A 203 13.87 -32.43 4.48
CA SER A 203 13.02 -31.24 4.37
C SER A 203 11.64 -31.44 4.99
N PHE A 204 11.17 -30.49 5.77
CA PHE A 204 9.82 -30.46 6.33
C PHE A 204 9.02 -29.32 5.70
N LYS A 205 7.89 -29.65 5.06
CA LYS A 205 6.88 -28.65 4.72
C LYS A 205 6.08 -28.34 5.98
N VAL A 206 6.26 -27.14 6.52
CA VAL A 206 5.71 -26.77 7.82
C VAL A 206 4.27 -26.29 7.66
N PRO A 207 3.31 -26.82 8.44
CA PRO A 207 1.94 -26.31 8.43
C PRO A 207 1.87 -24.91 9.05
N ASN A 208 0.88 -24.12 8.62
CA ASN A 208 0.61 -22.85 9.26
C ASN A 208 0.25 -23.07 10.74
N SER A 209 0.76 -22.22 11.63
CA SER A 209 0.47 -22.30 13.07
C SER A 209 0.84 -23.65 13.72
N ALA A 210 1.95 -24.27 13.29
CA ALA A 210 2.42 -25.52 13.88
C ALA A 210 2.68 -25.38 15.38
N SER A 211 2.42 -26.44 16.15
CA SER A 211 2.63 -26.44 17.60
C SER A 211 4.09 -26.70 17.99
N PRO A 212 4.54 -26.28 19.17
CA PRO A 212 5.86 -26.66 19.70
C PRO A 212 6.10 -28.18 19.71
N TYR A 213 5.03 -28.96 19.93
CA TYR A 213 5.07 -30.43 19.88
C TYR A 213 5.56 -30.94 18.53
N PHE A 214 5.09 -30.36 17.41
CA PHE A 214 5.53 -30.77 16.07
C PHE A 214 7.05 -30.67 15.92
N TYR A 215 7.64 -29.58 16.41
CA TYR A 215 9.08 -29.36 16.35
C TYR A 215 9.85 -30.33 17.24
N LEU A 216 9.42 -30.50 18.48
CA LEU A 216 10.12 -31.36 19.45
C LEU A 216 10.03 -32.85 19.10
N HIS A 217 8.92 -33.31 18.52
CA HIS A 217 8.69 -34.74 18.28
C HIS A 217 8.94 -35.19 16.83
N HIS A 218 8.86 -34.29 15.84
CA HIS A 218 9.08 -34.66 14.44
C HIS A 218 10.37 -34.07 13.87
N VAL A 219 10.68 -32.81 14.18
CA VAL A 219 11.85 -32.13 13.61
C VAL A 219 13.12 -32.44 14.40
N LEU A 220 13.08 -32.34 15.73
CA LEU A 220 14.24 -32.53 16.61
C LEU A 220 14.91 -33.92 16.45
N PRO A 221 14.19 -35.05 16.36
CA PRO A 221 14.84 -36.35 16.19
C PRO A 221 15.61 -36.46 14.86
N VAL A 222 15.06 -35.86 13.79
CA VAL A 222 15.71 -35.83 12.48
C VAL A 222 16.92 -34.91 12.48
N LEU A 223 16.82 -33.77 13.20
CA LEU A 223 17.94 -32.86 13.42
C LEU A 223 19.09 -33.56 14.16
N HIS A 224 18.82 -34.30 15.23
CA HIS A 224 19.86 -35.09 15.92
C HIS A 224 20.53 -36.12 15.02
N LYS A 225 19.75 -36.80 14.15
CA LYS A 225 20.27 -37.83 13.26
C LYS A 225 21.16 -37.28 12.13
N HIS A 226 20.79 -36.15 11.53
CA HIS A 226 21.46 -35.63 10.33
C HIS A 226 22.29 -34.37 10.59
N SER A 227 22.22 -33.79 11.80
CA SER A 227 22.81 -32.50 12.16
C SER A 227 22.36 -31.31 11.29
N VAL A 228 21.39 -31.50 10.39
CA VAL A 228 20.81 -30.47 9.54
C VAL A 228 19.38 -30.81 9.13
N VAL A 229 18.51 -29.79 9.07
CA VAL A 229 17.15 -29.90 8.52
C VAL A 229 16.79 -28.66 7.69
N GLU A 230 15.98 -28.86 6.65
CA GLU A 230 15.35 -27.79 5.89
C GLU A 230 13.90 -27.60 6.33
N LEU A 231 13.49 -26.38 6.68
CA LEU A 231 12.09 -26.01 6.89
C LEU A 231 11.61 -25.21 5.69
N VAL A 232 10.50 -25.63 5.08
CA VAL A 232 9.83 -24.92 3.99
C VAL A 232 8.53 -24.32 4.52
N VAL A 233 8.44 -23.00 4.53
CA VAL A 233 7.29 -22.22 5.01
C VAL A 233 6.57 -21.61 3.80
N PRO A 234 5.47 -22.21 3.33
CA PRO A 234 4.86 -21.83 2.05
C PRO A 234 3.95 -20.60 2.10
N ASP A 235 3.27 -20.36 3.23
CA ASP A 235 2.13 -19.43 3.35
C ASP A 235 2.26 -18.50 4.57
N GLY A 236 3.49 -18.16 4.96
CA GLY A 236 3.75 -17.41 6.21
C GLY A 236 3.41 -18.21 7.49
N GLY A 237 3.74 -17.65 8.66
CA GLY A 237 3.33 -18.12 10.00
C GLY A 237 3.55 -19.61 10.26
N CYS A 238 4.69 -19.99 10.84
CA CYS A 238 5.05 -21.40 11.05
C CYS A 238 4.97 -21.85 12.51
N LEU A 239 4.66 -20.98 13.46
CA LEU A 239 4.45 -21.37 14.86
C LEU A 239 3.14 -20.76 15.36
N GLN A 240 2.39 -21.52 16.15
CA GLN A 240 1.12 -21.05 16.72
C GLN A 240 1.28 -19.66 17.37
N ALA A 241 0.30 -18.78 17.15
CA ALA A 241 0.39 -17.39 17.59
C ALA A 241 0.45 -17.26 19.12
N GLN A 242 -0.33 -18.09 19.82
CA GLN A 242 -0.36 -18.12 21.29
C GLN A 242 0.40 -19.34 21.80
N LEU A 243 1.49 -19.09 22.52
CA LEU A 243 2.26 -20.12 23.21
C LEU A 243 1.78 -20.29 24.66
N PRO A 244 1.88 -21.50 25.23
CA PRO A 244 1.58 -21.72 26.64
C PRO A 244 2.49 -20.89 27.57
N GLN A 245 2.04 -20.64 28.81
CA GLN A 245 2.71 -19.74 29.75
C GLN A 245 4.16 -20.14 30.07
N ASN A 246 4.49 -21.44 30.11
CA ASN A 246 5.87 -21.91 30.30
C ASN A 246 6.80 -21.58 29.12
N LEU A 247 6.26 -21.11 28.00
CA LEU A 247 6.99 -20.67 26.81
C LEU A 247 6.84 -19.15 26.57
N GLU A 248 6.43 -18.37 27.57
CA GLU A 248 6.28 -16.91 27.48
C GLU A 248 7.57 -16.22 26.98
N GLU A 249 8.74 -16.69 27.40
CA GLU A 249 10.03 -16.15 26.95
C GLU A 249 10.25 -16.26 25.44
N TYR A 250 9.63 -17.25 24.78
CA TYR A 250 9.67 -17.38 23.33
C TYR A 250 8.78 -16.34 22.64
N GLN A 251 7.68 -15.92 23.28
CA GLN A 251 6.88 -14.79 22.79
C GLN A 251 7.67 -13.48 22.92
N LYS A 252 8.34 -13.25 24.05
CA LYS A 252 9.24 -12.09 24.23
C LYS A 252 10.38 -12.08 23.20
N LEU A 253 10.93 -13.25 22.86
CA LEU A 253 11.90 -13.38 21.78
C LEU A 253 11.29 -12.98 20.42
N ARG A 254 10.04 -13.35 20.11
CA ARG A 254 9.35 -12.83 18.90
C ARG A 254 9.32 -11.31 18.89
N CYS A 255 9.04 -10.65 20.01
CA CYS A 255 9.07 -9.18 20.13
C CYS A 255 10.46 -8.62 19.79
N ARG A 256 11.52 -9.14 20.40
CA ARG A 256 12.90 -8.70 20.15
C ARG A 256 13.27 -8.87 18.68
N VAL A 257 12.91 -10.00 18.07
CA VAL A 257 13.17 -10.23 16.64
C VAL A 257 12.40 -9.24 15.78
N ALA A 258 11.10 -9.11 16.02
CA ALA A 258 10.19 -8.32 15.20
C ALA A 258 10.50 -6.83 15.24
N TYR A 259 10.87 -6.29 16.39
CA TYR A 259 10.98 -4.83 16.56
C TYR A 259 12.42 -4.33 16.68
N ASN A 260 13.38 -5.18 17.09
CA ASN A 260 14.77 -4.77 17.29
C ASN A 260 15.73 -5.37 16.24
N ALA A 261 15.60 -6.68 15.95
CA ALA A 261 16.54 -7.39 15.08
C ALA A 261 16.23 -7.25 13.57
N LEU A 262 14.95 -7.22 13.19
CA LEU A 262 14.52 -7.09 11.78
C LEU A 262 14.57 -5.64 11.28
N ARG A 263 15.80 -5.15 11.11
CA ARG A 263 16.09 -3.83 10.53
C ARG A 263 16.25 -3.94 9.02
N PHE A 264 15.57 -3.06 8.28
CA PHE A 264 15.70 -3.02 6.83
C PHE A 264 17.11 -2.68 6.39
N ARG A 265 17.43 -2.96 5.13
CA ARG A 265 18.69 -2.52 4.54
C ARG A 265 18.80 -0.98 4.55
N GLN A 266 20.02 -0.47 4.59
CA GLN A 266 20.29 0.96 4.76
C GLN A 266 19.60 1.84 3.71
N GLU A 267 19.60 1.46 2.43
CA GLU A 267 19.00 2.26 1.36
C GLU A 267 17.47 2.36 1.50
N VAL A 268 16.82 1.31 2.02
CA VAL A 268 15.39 1.33 2.35
C VAL A 268 15.14 2.29 3.51
N GLN A 269 15.95 2.20 4.56
CA GLN A 269 15.83 3.10 5.71
C GLN A 269 16.03 4.57 5.31
N GLU A 270 17.09 4.86 4.55
CA GLU A 270 17.40 6.21 4.05
C GLU A 270 16.25 6.80 3.23
N LEU A 271 15.68 6.01 2.31
CA LEU A 271 14.56 6.47 1.49
C LEU A 271 13.29 6.67 2.32
N GLY A 272 12.98 5.74 3.23
CA GLY A 272 11.84 5.86 4.13
C GLY A 272 11.92 7.12 5.00
N THR A 273 13.10 7.40 5.58
CA THR A 273 13.34 8.63 6.36
C THR A 273 13.21 9.88 5.50
N LYS A 274 13.70 9.88 4.26
CA LYS A 274 13.53 11.01 3.34
C LYS A 274 12.07 11.27 2.98
N ILE A 275 11.28 10.21 2.75
CA ILE A 275 9.84 10.33 2.49
C ILE A 275 9.16 10.96 3.71
N LEU A 276 9.44 10.47 4.92
CA LEU A 276 8.91 11.05 6.16
C LEU A 276 9.28 12.53 6.31
N TYR A 277 10.53 12.89 6.02
CA TYR A 277 10.98 14.28 6.04
C TYR A 277 10.21 15.15 5.03
N ARG A 278 9.97 14.64 3.81
CA ARG A 278 9.21 15.36 2.77
C ARG A 278 7.76 15.58 3.15
N ILE A 279 7.09 14.54 3.68
CA ILE A 279 5.69 14.63 4.12
C ILE A 279 5.56 15.62 5.29
N ARG A 280 6.51 15.58 6.23
CA ARG A 280 6.51 16.46 7.42
C ARG A 280 7.16 17.83 7.19
N ALA A 281 7.56 18.16 5.97
CA ALA A 281 8.26 19.40 5.68
C ALA A 281 7.45 20.66 6.04
N SER A 282 6.11 20.56 6.01
CA SER A 282 5.19 21.62 6.43
C SER A 282 5.00 21.74 7.95
N GLY A 283 5.56 20.83 8.75
CA GLY A 283 5.33 20.75 10.20
C GLY A 283 3.94 20.23 10.59
N ARG A 284 3.14 19.76 9.63
CA ARG A 284 1.80 19.22 9.88
C ARG A 284 1.80 17.71 10.11
N PRO A 285 0.85 17.21 10.92
CA PRO A 285 0.62 15.77 11.04
C PRO A 285 -0.01 15.23 9.75
N PHE A 286 0.10 13.92 9.57
CA PHE A 286 -0.48 13.23 8.42
C PHE A 286 -1.16 11.93 8.81
N ILE A 287 -2.09 11.51 7.97
CA ILE A 287 -2.77 10.22 8.06
C ILE A 287 -2.08 9.25 7.11
N ALA A 288 -1.74 8.05 7.56
CA ALA A 288 -1.44 6.94 6.66
C ALA A 288 -2.68 6.08 6.49
N TYR A 289 -3.12 5.90 5.24
CA TYR A 289 -4.27 5.08 4.86
C TYR A 289 -3.80 3.87 4.05
N ASP A 290 -4.12 2.67 4.54
CA ASP A 290 -3.91 1.41 3.82
C ASP A 290 -5.25 0.86 3.31
N PRO A 291 -5.53 0.89 2.00
CA PRO A 291 -6.80 0.39 1.49
C PRO A 291 -7.01 -1.11 1.70
N GLY A 292 -5.94 -1.92 1.69
CA GLY A 292 -6.00 -3.38 1.79
C GLY A 292 -6.81 -4.08 0.69
N MET A 293 -7.19 -3.35 -0.37
CA MET A 293 -8.02 -3.81 -1.49
C MET A 293 -7.18 -4.56 -2.54
N THR A 294 -6.75 -5.77 -2.21
CA THR A 294 -6.06 -6.64 -3.17
C THR A 294 -7.04 -7.51 -3.96
N ARG A 295 -6.70 -7.85 -5.21
CA ARG A 295 -7.49 -8.78 -6.04
C ARG A 295 -7.78 -10.10 -5.31
N ASP A 296 -6.78 -10.62 -4.60
CA ASP A 296 -6.89 -11.89 -3.87
C ASP A 296 -7.85 -11.77 -2.67
N ALA A 297 -7.78 -10.68 -1.90
CA ALA A 297 -8.72 -10.41 -0.81
C ALA A 297 -10.16 -10.28 -1.34
N LEU A 298 -10.38 -9.46 -2.36
CA LEU A 298 -11.70 -9.25 -2.95
C LEU A 298 -12.31 -10.55 -3.50
N ALA A 299 -11.51 -11.38 -4.15
CA ALA A 299 -11.93 -12.67 -4.68
C ALA A 299 -12.28 -13.67 -3.57
N TYR A 300 -11.48 -13.72 -2.50
CA TYR A 300 -11.71 -14.63 -1.38
C TYR A 300 -13.02 -14.31 -0.64
N HIS A 301 -13.26 -13.04 -0.35
CA HIS A 301 -14.45 -12.59 0.39
C HIS A 301 -15.70 -12.43 -0.49
N GLY A 302 -15.57 -12.55 -1.82
CA GLY A 302 -16.70 -12.50 -2.75
C GLY A 302 -17.24 -11.09 -2.94
N CYS A 303 -16.35 -10.11 -3.04
CA CYS A 303 -16.68 -8.68 -3.11
C CYS A 303 -16.65 -8.12 -4.54
N ALA A 304 -17.03 -8.94 -5.52
CA ALA A 304 -16.87 -8.62 -6.94
C ALA A 304 -17.78 -7.48 -7.40
N GLU A 305 -19.04 -7.49 -6.97
CA GLU A 305 -20.09 -6.59 -7.49
C GLU A 305 -19.95 -5.14 -6.98
N LEU A 306 -18.97 -4.87 -6.11
CA LEU A 306 -18.63 -3.51 -5.65
C LEU A 306 -18.01 -2.63 -6.74
N PHE A 307 -17.52 -3.22 -7.83
CA PHE A 307 -16.81 -2.48 -8.86
C PHE A 307 -17.69 -2.08 -10.04
N GLN A 308 -18.70 -2.91 -10.36
CA GLN A 308 -19.67 -2.71 -11.46
C GLN A 308 -19.02 -2.39 -12.82
N ASP A 309 -17.80 -2.87 -13.02
CA ASP A 309 -17.06 -2.75 -14.27
C ASP A 309 -16.25 -4.04 -14.52
N VAL A 310 -15.29 -3.98 -15.43
CA VAL A 310 -14.43 -5.11 -15.81
C VAL A 310 -13.64 -5.71 -14.63
N HIS A 311 -13.47 -4.98 -13.52
CA HIS A 311 -12.85 -5.51 -12.31
C HIS A 311 -13.71 -6.59 -11.64
N THR A 312 -15.03 -6.56 -11.82
CA THR A 312 -15.95 -7.62 -11.34
C THR A 312 -15.55 -8.97 -11.93
N GLU A 313 -15.35 -9.04 -13.25
CA GLU A 313 -14.96 -10.26 -13.96
C GLU A 313 -13.59 -10.76 -13.51
N LEU A 314 -12.63 -9.86 -13.29
CA LEU A 314 -11.30 -10.21 -12.79
C LEU A 314 -11.35 -10.83 -11.38
N ILE A 315 -12.21 -10.30 -10.51
CA ILE A 315 -12.42 -10.84 -9.17
C ILE A 315 -13.09 -12.22 -9.25
N GLN A 316 -14.13 -12.36 -10.07
CA GLN A 316 -14.83 -13.64 -10.25
C GLN A 316 -13.92 -14.72 -10.86
N HIS A 317 -13.15 -14.39 -11.90
CA HIS A 317 -12.16 -15.31 -12.49
C HIS A 317 -11.16 -15.79 -11.44
N LYS A 318 -10.61 -14.87 -10.65
CA LYS A 318 -9.70 -15.21 -9.57
C LYS A 318 -10.37 -16.09 -8.51
N ARG A 319 -11.62 -15.83 -8.16
CA ARG A 319 -12.40 -16.65 -7.22
C ARG A 319 -12.64 -18.06 -7.76
N ALA A 320 -12.99 -18.20 -9.05
CA ALA A 320 -13.12 -19.50 -9.71
C ALA A 320 -11.82 -20.31 -9.61
N TRP A 321 -10.68 -19.66 -9.85
CA TRP A 321 -9.37 -20.26 -9.68
C TRP A 321 -9.11 -20.71 -8.24
N MET A 322 -9.51 -19.91 -7.23
CA MET A 322 -9.37 -20.27 -5.82
C MET A 322 -10.25 -21.46 -5.42
N ILE A 323 -11.49 -21.53 -5.91
CA ILE A 323 -12.41 -22.65 -5.69
C ILE A 323 -11.85 -23.94 -6.28
N LYS A 324 -11.37 -23.90 -7.53
CA LYS A 324 -10.74 -25.05 -8.21
C LYS A 324 -9.55 -25.62 -7.43
N ARG A 325 -8.85 -24.79 -6.66
CA ARG A 325 -7.70 -25.17 -5.82
C ARG A 325 -8.06 -25.46 -4.36
N GLY A 326 -9.34 -25.40 -3.99
CA GLY A 326 -9.81 -25.65 -2.63
C GLY A 326 -9.40 -24.58 -1.61
N ILE A 327 -8.98 -23.39 -2.05
CA ILE A 327 -8.63 -22.26 -1.17
C ILE A 327 -9.90 -21.62 -0.60
N VAL A 328 -10.90 -21.45 -1.45
CA VAL A 328 -12.24 -20.95 -1.08
C VAL A 328 -13.22 -22.10 -1.17
N LYS A 329 -14.06 -22.25 -0.14
CA LYS A 329 -15.23 -23.14 -0.16
C LYS A 329 -16.47 -22.31 -0.42
N GLY A 330 -17.33 -22.76 -1.35
CA GLY A 330 -18.61 -22.12 -1.65
C GLY A 330 -18.79 -21.81 -3.13
N ASN A 331 -19.83 -21.03 -3.42
CA ASN A 331 -20.23 -20.69 -4.77
C ASN A 331 -19.30 -19.64 -5.40
N LEU A 332 -19.22 -19.68 -6.74
CA LEU A 332 -18.52 -18.68 -7.54
C LEU A 332 -19.19 -17.31 -7.38
N THR A 333 -20.49 -17.24 -7.67
CA THR A 333 -21.30 -16.04 -7.46
C THR A 333 -21.80 -16.00 -6.02
N VAL A 334 -21.60 -14.86 -5.38
CA VAL A 334 -21.98 -14.58 -4.00
C VAL A 334 -22.50 -13.14 -3.98
N ASP A 335 -23.57 -12.91 -3.21
CA ASP A 335 -24.10 -11.56 -3.02
C ASP A 335 -23.06 -10.68 -2.33
N SER A 336 -22.46 -9.75 -3.09
CA SER A 336 -21.40 -8.90 -2.58
C SER A 336 -21.94 -7.87 -1.59
N ALA A 337 -23.20 -7.45 -1.74
CA ALA A 337 -23.85 -6.50 -0.84
C ALA A 337 -24.08 -7.13 0.53
N GLU A 338 -24.54 -8.38 0.59
CA GLU A 338 -24.66 -9.13 1.85
C GLU A 338 -23.29 -9.33 2.52
N ARG A 339 -22.24 -9.70 1.76
CA ARG A 339 -20.88 -9.83 2.29
C ARG A 339 -20.36 -8.52 2.87
N ARG A 340 -20.64 -7.43 2.17
CA ARG A 340 -20.28 -6.08 2.58
C ARG A 340 -21.01 -5.66 3.86
N LEU A 341 -22.33 -5.84 3.94
CA LEU A 341 -23.13 -5.57 5.15
C LEU A 341 -22.65 -6.36 6.37
N ASN A 342 -22.09 -7.55 6.16
CA ASN A 342 -21.48 -8.37 7.21
C ASN A 342 -20.03 -7.97 7.56
N GLY A 343 -19.49 -6.89 6.99
CA GLY A 343 -18.14 -6.40 7.24
C GLY A 343 -17.01 -7.25 6.63
N LEU A 344 -17.32 -8.17 5.72
CA LEU A 344 -16.36 -9.06 5.07
C LEU A 344 -15.62 -8.40 3.89
N CYS A 345 -16.18 -7.33 3.32
CA CYS A 345 -15.57 -6.59 2.23
C CYS A 345 -14.78 -5.37 2.74
N PRO A 346 -13.74 -4.94 2.00
CA PRO A 346 -13.06 -3.66 2.24
C PRO A 346 -14.03 -2.48 2.19
N LEU A 347 -13.74 -1.45 3.00
CA LEU A 347 -14.32 -0.13 2.78
C LEU A 347 -13.62 0.54 1.59
N MET A 348 -14.41 1.12 0.70
CA MET A 348 -13.90 1.79 -0.49
C MET A 348 -13.17 3.09 -0.09
N PRO A 349 -12.21 3.60 -0.88
CA PRO A 349 -11.49 4.85 -0.57
C PRO A 349 -12.43 6.04 -0.38
N GLU A 350 -13.51 6.09 -1.16
CA GLU A 350 -14.61 7.06 -1.02
C GLU A 350 -15.19 7.04 0.40
N GLU A 351 -15.52 5.86 0.91
CA GLU A 351 -16.16 5.68 2.20
C GLU A 351 -15.23 6.06 3.33
N ILE A 352 -13.96 5.66 3.25
CA ILE A 352 -12.92 6.11 4.18
C ILE A 352 -12.79 7.63 4.16
N GLY A 353 -12.84 8.24 2.97
CA GLY A 353 -12.85 9.70 2.84
C GLY A 353 -14.01 10.33 3.60
N MET A 354 -15.22 9.81 3.42
CA MET A 354 -16.41 10.30 4.13
C MET A 354 -16.28 10.15 5.65
N LEU A 355 -15.77 9.01 6.13
CA LEU A 355 -15.52 8.78 7.56
C LEU A 355 -14.57 9.84 8.14
N LEU A 356 -13.48 10.14 7.42
CA LEU A 356 -12.50 11.13 7.86
C LEU A 356 -13.10 12.55 7.87
N ARG A 357 -13.87 12.91 6.84
CA ARG A 357 -14.58 14.20 6.78
C ARG A 357 -15.61 14.35 7.91
N ALA A 358 -16.41 13.31 8.16
CA ALA A 358 -17.39 13.28 9.25
C ALA A 358 -16.73 13.34 10.64
N TYR A 359 -15.58 12.68 10.81
CA TYR A 359 -14.80 12.75 12.05
C TYR A 359 -14.26 14.17 12.32
N GLY A 360 -13.97 14.93 11.26
CA GLY A 360 -13.64 16.35 11.30
C GLY A 360 -12.32 16.74 10.64
N TYR A 361 -11.68 15.83 9.88
CA TYR A 361 -10.47 16.18 9.13
C TYR A 361 -10.79 17.15 7.99
N SER A 362 -10.00 18.21 7.88
CA SER A 362 -10.13 19.23 6.84
C SER A 362 -9.66 18.69 5.48
N TRP A 363 -10.11 19.31 4.40
CA TRP A 363 -9.81 18.87 3.02
C TRP A 363 -8.32 19.07 2.68
N ASP A 364 -7.61 19.95 3.38
CA ASP A 364 -6.18 20.17 3.27
C ASP A 364 -5.34 19.20 4.13
N THR A 365 -5.95 18.19 4.76
CA THR A 365 -5.25 17.15 5.52
C THR A 365 -4.35 16.32 4.60
N ILE A 366 -3.11 16.06 5.05
CA ILE A 366 -2.17 15.22 4.32
C ILE A 366 -2.52 13.75 4.53
N ILE A 367 -2.74 13.00 3.44
CA ILE A 367 -3.02 11.57 3.47
C ILE A 367 -1.94 10.85 2.65
N TYR A 368 -1.14 10.02 3.31
CA TYR A 368 -0.25 9.06 2.68
C TYR A 368 -0.99 7.77 2.36
N LEU A 369 -1.14 7.44 1.08
CA LEU A 369 -1.64 6.16 0.60
C LEU A 369 -0.53 5.12 0.63
N SER A 370 -0.71 4.10 1.46
CA SER A 370 0.20 2.95 1.53
C SER A 370 -0.29 1.78 0.70
N GLY A 371 0.64 0.88 0.37
CA GLY A 371 0.39 -0.31 -0.39
C GLY A 371 0.82 -0.17 -1.85
N GLY A 372 0.66 -1.27 -2.59
CA GLY A 372 0.78 -1.23 -4.04
C GLY A 372 -0.37 -0.47 -4.70
N GLU A 373 -0.45 -0.52 -6.02
CA GLU A 373 -1.60 0.02 -6.76
C GLU A 373 -2.91 -0.55 -6.18
N VAL A 374 -3.82 0.35 -5.80
CA VAL A 374 -5.16 -0.01 -5.33
C VAL A 374 -5.88 -0.74 -6.46
N PHE A 375 -6.48 -1.88 -6.18
CA PHE A 375 -7.25 -2.58 -7.20
C PHE A 375 -8.42 -1.70 -7.66
N GLY A 376 -8.55 -1.48 -8.97
CA GLY A 376 -9.39 -0.40 -9.51
C GLY A 376 -8.61 0.83 -10.00
N GLY A 377 -7.34 0.94 -9.63
CA GLY A 377 -6.44 2.04 -9.98
C GLY A 377 -6.93 3.42 -9.51
N GLN A 378 -6.46 4.45 -10.20
CA GLN A 378 -6.80 5.85 -9.90
C GLN A 378 -8.31 6.12 -9.91
N LYS A 379 -9.10 5.41 -10.72
CA LYS A 379 -10.56 5.57 -10.78
C LYS A 379 -11.22 5.39 -9.41
N LYS A 380 -10.73 4.47 -8.58
CA LYS A 380 -11.26 4.24 -7.22
C LYS A 380 -10.73 5.24 -6.19
N LEU A 381 -9.67 5.98 -6.51
CA LEU A 381 -9.10 7.03 -5.65
C LEU A 381 -9.67 8.42 -5.95
N ILE A 382 -10.29 8.65 -7.11
CA ILE A 382 -10.89 9.95 -7.48
C ILE A 382 -11.75 10.56 -6.36
N PRO A 383 -12.70 9.83 -5.74
CA PRO A 383 -13.54 10.43 -4.69
C PRO A 383 -12.74 10.82 -3.44
N LEU A 384 -11.68 10.09 -3.12
CA LEU A 384 -10.80 10.45 -2.00
C LEU A 384 -10.01 11.73 -2.32
N HIS A 385 -9.48 11.85 -3.54
CA HIS A 385 -8.83 13.06 -4.01
C HIS A 385 -9.77 14.27 -4.07
N SER A 386 -11.06 14.08 -4.38
CA SER A 386 -12.03 15.18 -4.34
C SER A 386 -12.37 15.64 -2.91
N MET A 387 -12.15 14.80 -1.89
CA MET A 387 -12.34 15.15 -0.49
C MET A 387 -11.08 15.73 0.16
N PHE A 388 -9.91 15.31 -0.32
CA PHE A 388 -8.61 15.67 0.24
C PHE A 388 -7.61 16.03 -0.85
N GLU A 389 -7.12 17.26 -0.82
CA GLU A 389 -6.21 17.78 -1.85
C GLU A 389 -4.80 17.19 -1.72
N ASN A 390 -4.39 16.89 -0.48
CA ASN A 390 -3.02 16.46 -0.16
C ASN A 390 -2.89 14.93 -0.02
N VAL A 391 -3.47 14.19 -0.96
CA VAL A 391 -3.33 12.73 -1.05
C VAL A 391 -2.07 12.39 -1.85
N VAL A 392 -1.12 11.74 -1.19
CA VAL A 392 0.22 11.42 -1.73
C VAL A 392 0.55 9.95 -1.52
N ASP A 393 1.51 9.43 -2.28
CA ASP A 393 1.99 8.06 -2.12
C ASP A 393 3.53 8.02 -2.25
N ARG A 394 4.11 6.83 -2.11
CA ARG A 394 5.55 6.65 -2.30
C ARG A 394 6.03 7.18 -3.66
N THR A 395 5.26 7.01 -4.73
CA THR A 395 5.68 7.37 -6.09
C THR A 395 5.73 8.89 -6.28
N SER A 396 4.81 9.65 -5.68
CA SER A 396 4.82 11.11 -5.71
C SER A 396 5.87 11.73 -4.79
N LEU A 397 6.35 10.97 -3.79
CA LEU A 397 7.32 11.42 -2.80
C LEU A 397 8.74 10.90 -3.03
N THR A 398 9.02 10.23 -4.16
CA THR A 398 10.35 9.69 -4.48
C THR A 398 10.81 10.08 -5.87
N LEU A 399 12.14 10.21 -6.02
CA LEU A 399 12.74 10.43 -7.33
C LEU A 399 13.14 9.08 -7.95
N PRO A 400 13.12 8.93 -9.29
CA PRO A 400 13.49 7.69 -9.95
C PRO A 400 14.86 7.14 -9.54
N TRP A 401 15.87 8.02 -9.39
CA TRP A 401 17.22 7.62 -8.98
C TRP A 401 17.29 7.12 -7.53
N GLU A 402 16.39 7.58 -6.65
CA GLU A 402 16.31 7.10 -5.26
C GLU A 402 15.77 5.68 -5.22
N LEU A 403 14.78 5.39 -6.06
CA LEU A 403 14.25 4.04 -6.24
C LEU A 403 15.31 3.12 -6.86
N THR A 404 16.02 3.56 -7.90
CA THR A 404 17.12 2.77 -8.49
C THR A 404 18.24 2.50 -7.49
N LYS A 405 18.62 3.49 -6.66
CA LYS A 405 19.58 3.28 -5.56
C LYS A 405 19.09 2.19 -4.61
N MET A 406 17.80 2.19 -4.27
CA MET A 406 17.19 1.17 -3.42
C MET A 406 17.07 -0.20 -4.09
N TYR A 407 16.90 -0.29 -5.41
CA TYR A 407 16.85 -1.61 -6.08
C TYR A 407 18.23 -2.26 -6.22
N GLY A 408 19.30 -1.45 -6.25
CA GLY A 408 20.67 -1.87 -6.54
C GLY A 408 20.93 -1.96 -8.04
N ARG A 409 22.11 -2.48 -8.42
CA ARG A 409 22.44 -2.63 -9.84
C ARG A 409 21.60 -3.73 -10.47
N GLU A 410 20.79 -3.35 -11.44
CA GLU A 410 20.04 -4.28 -12.28
C GLU A 410 20.80 -4.52 -13.59
N GLU A 411 20.84 -5.76 -14.09
CA GLU A 411 21.51 -6.03 -15.36
C GLU A 411 20.75 -5.41 -16.54
N PRO A 412 21.43 -4.67 -17.44
CA PRO A 412 20.80 -3.92 -18.54
C PRO A 412 20.23 -4.78 -19.68
N ASN A 413 20.30 -6.11 -19.63
CA ASN A 413 20.03 -6.99 -20.77
C ASN A 413 18.56 -7.46 -20.92
N LEU A 414 17.59 -6.64 -20.51
CA LEU A 414 16.15 -6.94 -20.70
C LEU A 414 15.45 -5.99 -21.68
N VAL A 415 16.20 -5.22 -22.47
CA VAL A 415 15.65 -4.51 -23.63
C VAL A 415 15.39 -5.52 -24.76
N ASP A 416 14.13 -5.53 -25.20
CA ASP A 416 13.51 -6.34 -26.25
C ASP A 416 14.43 -7.10 -27.21
N LYS A 417 14.41 -8.43 -27.07
CA LYS A 417 14.60 -9.35 -28.20
C LYS A 417 13.34 -10.19 -28.38
N ARG A 418 12.23 -9.58 -28.82
CA ARG A 418 11.17 -10.31 -29.53
C ARG A 418 10.91 -9.69 -30.90
N PRO A 419 10.67 -10.50 -31.96
CA PRO A 419 10.37 -10.00 -33.29
C PRO A 419 8.97 -9.37 -33.29
N LYS A 420 8.79 -8.30 -34.09
CA LYS A 420 7.49 -7.67 -34.37
C LYS A 420 6.41 -8.74 -34.63
N PRO A 421 5.18 -8.60 -34.09
CA PRO A 421 4.09 -9.50 -34.43
C PRO A 421 3.86 -9.45 -35.94
N ARG A 422 3.94 -10.60 -36.61
CA ARG A 422 3.43 -10.72 -37.99
C ARG A 422 1.92 -10.55 -37.91
N LEU A 423 1.37 -9.58 -38.62
CA LEU A 423 -0.07 -9.51 -38.89
C LEU A 423 -0.50 -10.86 -39.49
N SER A 424 -1.32 -11.62 -38.77
CA SER A 424 -2.05 -12.74 -39.35
C SER A 424 -3.12 -12.18 -40.30
N PRO A 425 -3.35 -12.79 -41.48
CA PRO A 425 -4.41 -12.35 -42.37
C PRO A 425 -5.79 -12.69 -41.78
N PRO A 426 -6.84 -11.92 -42.10
CA PRO A 426 -8.16 -12.11 -41.52
C PRO A 426 -8.73 -13.48 -41.89
N LEU A 427 -9.25 -14.20 -40.89
CA LEU A 427 -10.00 -15.44 -41.09
C LEU A 427 -11.23 -15.18 -41.97
N LYS A 428 -11.41 -16.03 -42.99
CA LYS A 428 -12.63 -16.10 -43.80
C LYS A 428 -13.78 -16.57 -42.92
N ASP A 429 -14.82 -15.74 -42.86
CA ASP A 429 -16.10 -16.05 -42.25
C ASP A 429 -16.84 -17.10 -43.10
N ASN A 430 -17.08 -18.28 -42.51
CA ASN A 430 -17.63 -19.46 -43.18
C ASN A 430 -19.09 -19.76 -42.78
N ASN A 431 -19.88 -18.76 -42.40
CA ASN A 431 -21.30 -18.93 -42.15
C ASN A 431 -22.16 -18.01 -43.04
N LYS A 432 -22.38 -18.44 -44.28
CA LYS A 432 -23.50 -17.97 -45.11
C LYS A 432 -24.60 -19.04 -45.11
N PRO A 433 -25.83 -18.73 -44.68
CA PRO A 433 -27.00 -19.54 -45.04
C PRO A 433 -27.40 -19.23 -46.49
N SER A 434 -27.56 -20.28 -47.28
CA SER A 434 -28.10 -20.25 -48.65
C SER A 434 -29.63 -20.28 -48.64
N GLY A 435 -30.27 -19.31 -49.31
CA GLY A 435 -31.70 -19.36 -49.67
C GLY A 435 -32.11 -18.14 -50.51
N PRO A 436 -32.81 -18.31 -51.66
CA PRO A 436 -33.26 -17.19 -52.49
C PRO A 436 -34.66 -16.76 -52.03
N GLY A 437 -34.82 -15.50 -51.63
CA GLY A 437 -36.11 -14.99 -51.18
C GLY A 437 -36.07 -13.50 -50.90
N TRP A 438 -35.74 -12.70 -51.91
CA TRP A 438 -35.85 -11.24 -51.81
C TRP A 438 -36.24 -10.59 -53.15
N GLU A 439 -37.25 -11.12 -53.81
CA GLU A 439 -37.98 -10.33 -54.81
C GLU A 439 -39.41 -10.21 -54.30
N ASN A 440 -39.72 -9.05 -53.72
CA ASN A 440 -41.05 -8.40 -53.60
C ASN A 440 -41.16 -7.53 -52.32
N SER A 441 -40.41 -6.43 -52.25
CA SER A 441 -40.67 -5.38 -51.27
C SER A 441 -40.41 -4.01 -51.89
N GLY A 442 -41.48 -3.22 -52.00
CA GLY A 442 -41.49 -1.87 -52.61
C GLY A 442 -40.67 -0.83 -51.84
N PRO A 443 -40.64 0.43 -52.33
CA PRO A 443 -39.62 1.40 -51.93
C PRO A 443 -39.95 2.02 -50.56
N ARG A 444 -39.10 1.80 -49.56
CA ARG A 444 -39.00 2.66 -48.38
C ARG A 444 -37.60 3.28 -48.27
N PRO A 445 -37.47 4.48 -47.68
CA PRO A 445 -36.23 5.25 -47.69
C PRO A 445 -35.15 4.57 -46.85
N ARG A 446 -33.91 4.57 -47.34
CA ARG A 446 -32.74 4.03 -46.62
C ARG A 446 -32.51 4.82 -45.32
N PRO A 447 -32.27 4.17 -44.16
CA PRO A 447 -31.67 4.83 -43.01
C PRO A 447 -30.23 5.23 -43.37
N LEU A 448 -29.78 6.38 -42.85
CA LEU A 448 -28.40 6.84 -43.00
C LEU A 448 -27.42 5.76 -42.53
N PRO A 449 -26.24 5.63 -43.16
CA PRO A 449 -25.22 4.71 -42.69
C PRO A 449 -24.84 5.04 -41.24
N PRO A 450 -24.55 4.02 -40.41
CA PRO A 450 -24.08 4.26 -39.05
C PRO A 450 -22.81 5.12 -39.10
N PRO A 451 -22.61 6.00 -38.10
CA PRO A 451 -21.40 6.80 -38.04
C PRO A 451 -20.16 5.89 -38.07
N PRO A 452 -19.07 6.32 -38.71
CA PRO A 452 -17.86 5.53 -38.77
C PRO A 452 -17.42 5.12 -37.35
N PRO A 453 -16.96 3.87 -37.16
CA PRO A 453 -16.52 3.41 -35.86
C PRO A 453 -15.49 4.39 -35.31
N ARG A 454 -15.77 4.91 -34.12
CA ARG A 454 -14.86 5.81 -33.39
C ARG A 454 -13.50 5.13 -33.34
N ALA A 455 -12.43 5.82 -33.75
CA ALA A 455 -11.09 5.26 -33.75
C ALA A 455 -10.81 4.66 -32.37
N LYS A 456 -10.60 3.33 -32.31
CA LYS A 456 -10.19 2.67 -31.07
C LYS A 456 -8.82 3.23 -30.72
N TYR A 457 -8.78 4.08 -29.71
CA TYR A 457 -7.53 4.61 -29.22
C TYR A 457 -6.65 3.46 -28.68
N PRO A 458 -5.37 3.37 -29.08
CA PRO A 458 -4.47 2.28 -28.67
C PRO A 458 -4.27 2.15 -27.15
N TYR A 459 -4.45 3.24 -26.40
CA TYR A 459 -4.26 3.27 -24.95
C TYR A 459 -5.29 2.44 -24.15
N ASN A 460 -6.41 2.01 -24.77
CA ASN A 460 -7.38 1.14 -24.11
C ASN A 460 -7.13 -0.36 -24.38
N ILE A 461 -6.13 -0.71 -25.19
CA ILE A 461 -5.79 -2.10 -25.56
C ILE A 461 -4.40 -2.49 -25.02
N GLU A 462 -3.62 -1.54 -24.51
CA GLU A 462 -2.37 -1.82 -23.79
C GLU A 462 -2.63 -1.99 -22.29
N GLY A 463 -2.82 -3.24 -21.88
CA GLY A 463 -3.04 -3.64 -20.49
C GLY A 463 -3.90 -4.89 -20.41
N TRP A 464 -3.90 -5.52 -19.24
CA TRP A 464 -4.65 -6.73 -18.84
C TRP A 464 -6.09 -6.92 -19.38
N TRP A 465 -6.71 -5.88 -19.92
CA TRP A 465 -8.10 -5.83 -20.40
C TRP A 465 -8.41 -6.62 -21.68
N GLY A 466 -7.42 -6.86 -22.55
CA GLY A 466 -7.65 -7.58 -23.81
C GLY A 466 -7.97 -9.07 -23.63
N TRP A 467 -7.34 -9.72 -22.65
CA TRP A 467 -7.45 -11.17 -22.49
C TRP A 467 -8.81 -11.64 -21.99
N VAL A 468 -9.44 -10.97 -21.02
CA VAL A 468 -10.71 -11.44 -20.42
C VAL A 468 -11.80 -11.58 -21.49
N ALA A 469 -11.70 -10.81 -22.57
CA ALA A 469 -12.59 -10.91 -23.74
C ALA A 469 -12.11 -11.90 -24.82
N GLU A 470 -10.85 -12.35 -24.79
CA GLU A 470 -10.18 -13.12 -25.86
C GLU A 470 -9.74 -14.54 -25.46
N SER A 471 -9.52 -14.83 -24.18
CA SER A 471 -9.07 -16.15 -23.70
C SER A 471 -9.45 -16.43 -22.24
N ASP A 472 -9.60 -17.69 -21.86
CA ASP A 472 -9.85 -18.09 -20.46
C ASP A 472 -8.56 -18.09 -19.59
N ASN A 473 -7.38 -17.97 -20.21
CA ASN A 473 -6.08 -18.07 -19.55
C ASN A 473 -5.45 -16.70 -19.29
N GLU A 474 -5.16 -16.39 -18.02
CA GLU A 474 -4.47 -15.16 -17.61
C GLU A 474 -3.17 -14.96 -18.44
N PRO A 475 -2.95 -13.78 -19.04
CA PRO A 475 -1.83 -13.53 -19.92
C PRO A 475 -0.53 -13.58 -19.13
N GLU A 476 0.56 -13.93 -19.81
CA GLU A 476 1.89 -13.81 -19.19
C GLU A 476 2.14 -12.36 -18.79
N SER A 477 2.54 -12.14 -17.53
CA SER A 477 2.88 -10.80 -17.04
C SER A 477 3.95 -10.15 -17.91
N THR A 478 3.79 -8.85 -18.16
CA THR A 478 4.79 -8.09 -18.93
C THR A 478 6.13 -8.06 -18.20
N VAL A 479 7.23 -7.81 -18.92
CA VAL A 479 8.56 -7.69 -18.29
C VAL A 479 8.58 -6.57 -17.24
N MET A 480 7.86 -5.47 -17.49
CA MET A 480 7.71 -4.36 -16.56
C MET A 480 6.94 -4.79 -15.30
N GLU A 481 5.83 -5.52 -15.45
CA GLU A 481 5.08 -6.08 -14.31
C GLU A 481 5.92 -7.05 -13.50
N LEU A 482 6.69 -7.92 -14.15
CA LEU A 482 7.60 -8.85 -13.48
C LEU A 482 8.68 -8.10 -12.67
N ARG A 483 9.26 -7.04 -13.23
CA ARG A 483 10.24 -6.19 -12.55
C ARG A 483 9.61 -5.42 -11.38
N THR A 484 8.46 -4.82 -11.57
CA THR A 484 7.68 -4.16 -10.51
C THR A 484 7.35 -5.14 -9.38
N ASN A 485 6.87 -6.34 -9.72
CA ASN A 485 6.56 -7.39 -8.76
C ASN A 485 7.82 -7.89 -8.02
N ALA A 486 8.98 -7.89 -8.68
CA ALA A 486 10.26 -8.25 -8.06
C ALA A 486 10.67 -7.28 -6.94
N HIS A 487 10.31 -5.99 -7.06
CA HIS A 487 10.62 -4.94 -6.10
C HIS A 487 9.52 -4.68 -5.06
N LYS A 488 8.37 -5.38 -5.17
CA LYS A 488 7.20 -5.18 -4.30
C LYS A 488 7.52 -5.22 -2.81
N LEU A 489 8.41 -6.10 -2.36
CA LEU A 489 8.79 -6.19 -0.95
C LEU A 489 9.50 -4.93 -0.43
N LEU A 490 10.29 -4.26 -1.27
CA LEU A 490 10.96 -3.01 -0.90
C LEU A 490 9.94 -1.87 -0.79
N TRP A 491 8.94 -1.87 -1.67
CA TRP A 491 7.83 -0.92 -1.63
C TRP A 491 7.00 -1.08 -0.37
N GLU A 492 6.59 -2.30 -0.07
CA GLU A 492 5.88 -2.63 1.17
C GLU A 492 6.73 -2.29 2.41
N ALA A 493 8.06 -2.39 2.35
CA ALA A 493 8.93 -1.98 3.44
C ALA A 493 8.94 -0.46 3.67
N ILE A 494 9.00 0.34 2.60
CA ILE A 494 8.90 1.80 2.67
C ILE A 494 7.54 2.20 3.24
N ASP A 495 6.47 1.63 2.69
CA ASP A 495 5.11 1.90 3.14
C ASP A 495 4.95 1.53 4.62
N TYR A 496 5.49 0.38 5.03
CA TYR A 496 5.46 -0.05 6.43
C TYR A 496 6.14 0.95 7.36
N MET A 497 7.31 1.46 6.97
CA MET A 497 8.02 2.48 7.75
C MET A 497 7.18 3.77 7.88
N VAL A 498 6.59 4.24 6.79
CA VAL A 498 5.78 5.47 6.78
C VAL A 498 4.51 5.30 7.62
N CYS A 499 3.80 4.18 7.49
CA CYS A 499 2.58 3.92 8.26
C CYS A 499 2.82 3.76 9.76
N VAL A 500 3.92 3.12 10.15
CA VAL A 500 4.28 2.97 11.56
C VAL A 500 4.55 4.33 12.20
N GLU A 501 5.20 5.24 11.47
CA GLU A 501 5.56 6.58 11.95
C GLU A 501 4.45 7.62 11.82
N ALA A 502 3.33 7.31 11.16
CA ALA A 502 2.22 8.26 10.95
C ALA A 502 1.57 8.72 12.26
N ASP A 503 1.03 9.95 12.28
CA ASP A 503 0.31 10.46 13.45
C ASP A 503 -1.01 9.71 13.65
N VAL A 504 -1.67 9.38 12.53
CA VAL A 504 -2.90 8.59 12.48
C VAL A 504 -2.74 7.48 11.45
N PHE A 505 -3.15 6.26 11.80
CA PHE A 505 -3.25 5.14 10.84
C PHE A 505 -4.69 4.70 10.65
N VAL A 506 -5.10 4.49 9.40
CA VAL A 506 -6.44 4.06 9.00
C VAL A 506 -6.34 2.83 8.10
N PRO A 507 -6.84 1.66 8.53
CA PRO A 507 -6.97 0.49 7.67
C PRO A 507 -8.33 0.48 6.95
N GLY A 508 -8.32 0.34 5.62
CA GLY A 508 -9.51 0.05 4.81
C GLY A 508 -9.87 -1.44 4.84
N PHE A 509 -8.84 -2.30 4.93
CA PHE A 509 -9.02 -3.74 5.10
C PHE A 509 -7.84 -4.39 5.82
N ASP A 510 -8.15 -5.27 6.78
CA ASP A 510 -7.19 -5.88 7.72
C ASP A 510 -7.08 -7.40 7.53
N ARG A 511 -7.61 -7.94 6.43
CA ARG A 511 -7.54 -9.38 6.13
C ARG A 511 -6.91 -9.65 4.77
N ASP A 512 -6.23 -10.77 4.64
CA ASP A 512 -5.64 -11.25 3.39
C ASP A 512 -6.67 -12.06 2.56
N GLY A 513 -6.22 -12.55 1.41
CA GLY A 513 -7.00 -13.46 0.54
C GLY A 513 -7.18 -14.86 1.10
N ARG A 514 -6.98 -15.08 2.41
CA ARG A 514 -7.28 -16.31 3.17
C ARG A 514 -7.97 -16.01 4.50
N GLY A 515 -8.34 -14.75 4.77
CA GLY A 515 -8.98 -14.32 6.02
C GLY A 515 -8.03 -14.11 7.20
N ASN A 516 -6.72 -14.23 7.01
CA ASN A 516 -5.70 -13.98 8.03
C ASN A 516 -5.33 -12.50 8.13
N PRO A 517 -4.73 -12.04 9.24
CA PRO A 517 -4.18 -10.69 9.36
C PRO A 517 -3.22 -10.34 8.22
N ASN A 518 -3.35 -9.14 7.65
CA ASN A 518 -2.58 -8.69 6.48
C ASN A 518 -1.53 -7.63 6.84
N PHE A 519 -1.08 -6.87 5.83
CA PHE A 519 -0.17 -5.74 6.01
C PHE A 519 -0.67 -4.70 7.01
N ALA A 520 -1.94 -4.28 6.91
CA ALA A 520 -2.53 -3.30 7.81
C ALA A 520 -2.53 -3.82 9.26
N SER A 521 -2.86 -5.09 9.49
CA SER A 521 -2.79 -5.70 10.83
C SER A 521 -1.37 -5.71 11.39
N LEU A 522 -0.36 -5.98 10.55
CA LEU A 522 1.05 -5.91 10.96
C LEU A 522 1.46 -4.48 11.36
N VAL A 523 1.00 -3.46 10.62
CA VAL A 523 1.22 -2.05 10.98
C VAL A 523 0.54 -1.74 12.31
N MET A 524 -0.74 -2.11 12.47
CA MET A 524 -1.48 -1.88 13.72
C MET A 524 -0.79 -2.51 14.92
N GLY A 525 -0.28 -3.74 14.77
CA GLY A 525 0.47 -4.42 15.84
C GLY A 525 1.81 -3.74 16.15
N HIS A 526 2.56 -3.28 15.15
CA HIS A 526 3.79 -2.52 15.41
C HIS A 526 3.51 -1.16 16.06
N ARG A 527 2.45 -0.46 15.64
CA ARG A 527 2.02 0.79 16.30
C ARG A 527 1.65 0.54 17.76
N LEU A 528 0.97 -0.58 18.07
CA LEU A 528 0.70 -0.97 19.46
C LEU A 528 1.97 -1.17 20.29
N TYR A 529 3.00 -1.79 19.69
CA TYR A 529 4.29 -1.94 20.37
C TYR A 529 4.99 -0.59 20.58
N ARG A 530 5.20 0.17 19.50
CA ARG A 530 6.11 1.33 19.48
C ARG A 530 5.48 2.60 20.05
N SER A 531 4.20 2.84 19.75
CA SER A 531 3.49 4.08 20.04
C SER A 531 2.00 3.80 20.29
N PRO A 532 1.65 3.08 21.38
CA PRO A 532 0.29 2.61 21.62
C PRO A 532 -0.74 3.74 21.72
N ALA A 533 -0.34 4.89 22.26
CA ALA A 533 -1.19 6.07 22.36
C ALA A 533 -1.42 6.80 21.02
N SER A 534 -0.63 6.51 19.99
CA SER A 534 -0.85 7.10 18.65
C SER A 534 -2.13 6.56 18.03
N ARG A 535 -2.92 7.45 17.42
CA ARG A 535 -4.23 7.09 16.89
C ARG A 535 -4.12 6.03 15.79
N THR A 536 -4.86 4.96 15.98
CA THR A 536 -4.93 3.84 15.05
C THR A 536 -6.39 3.41 15.00
N PHE A 537 -7.08 3.74 13.91
CA PHE A 537 -8.50 3.42 13.77
C PHE A 537 -8.67 1.91 13.59
N ARG A 538 -9.52 1.31 14.42
CA ARG A 538 -9.95 -0.10 14.30
C ARG A 538 -11.43 -0.10 13.92
N ILE A 539 -11.66 0.08 12.63
CA ILE A 539 -13.01 0.31 12.11
C ILE A 539 -13.80 -1.00 12.16
N ASP A 540 -14.92 -1.02 12.89
CA ASP A 540 -15.93 -2.06 12.74
C ASP A 540 -16.63 -1.85 11.39
N ARG A 541 -16.15 -2.55 10.37
CA ARG A 541 -16.67 -2.45 9.01
C ARG A 541 -18.15 -2.83 8.93
N LYS A 542 -18.62 -3.74 9.77
CA LYS A 542 -20.03 -4.18 9.75
C LYS A 542 -20.92 -3.01 10.17
N GLU A 543 -20.60 -2.41 11.31
CA GLU A 543 -21.37 -1.30 11.86
C GLU A 543 -21.25 -0.03 11.02
N VAL A 544 -20.05 0.29 10.54
CA VAL A 544 -19.84 1.42 9.63
C VAL A 544 -20.58 1.23 8.31
N THR A 545 -20.57 0.04 7.72
CA THR A 545 -21.31 -0.22 6.48
C THR A 545 -22.82 -0.03 6.70
N ARG A 546 -23.36 -0.49 7.83
CA ARG A 546 -24.76 -0.27 8.19
C ARG A 546 -25.08 1.22 8.26
N HIS A 547 -24.26 2.01 8.95
CA HIS A 547 -24.44 3.46 9.04
C HIS A 547 -24.35 4.16 7.67
N LEU A 548 -23.46 3.72 6.79
CA LEU A 548 -23.34 4.28 5.44
C LEU A 548 -24.57 3.96 4.59
N GLU A 549 -25.12 2.75 4.68
CA GLU A 549 -26.33 2.36 3.93
C GLU A 549 -27.57 3.12 4.42
N GLU A 550 -27.69 3.36 5.72
CA GLU A 550 -28.79 4.14 6.31
C GLU A 550 -28.85 5.59 5.78
N ASN A 551 -27.71 6.15 5.39
CA ASN A 551 -27.62 7.51 4.86
C ASN A 551 -27.26 7.55 3.37
N ARG A 552 -27.47 6.44 2.64
CA ARG A 552 -27.04 6.30 1.24
C ARG A 552 -27.60 7.38 0.31
N ASP A 553 -28.87 7.73 0.47
CA ASP A 553 -29.55 8.72 -0.38
C ASP A 553 -29.08 10.16 -0.11
N HIS A 554 -28.50 10.42 1.07
CA HIS A 554 -28.07 11.75 1.53
C HIS A 554 -26.60 11.76 1.93
N ILE A 555 -25.79 10.87 1.34
CA ILE A 555 -24.43 10.59 1.82
C ILE A 555 -23.50 11.81 1.68
N TYR A 556 -23.78 12.69 0.72
CA TYR A 556 -23.06 13.94 0.47
C TYR A 556 -23.64 15.15 1.23
N GLN A 557 -24.81 14.99 1.86
CA GLN A 557 -25.52 16.00 2.66
C GLN A 557 -25.94 15.40 4.00
N ALA A 558 -24.99 14.82 4.72
CA ALA A 558 -25.28 14.07 5.93
C ALA A 558 -25.81 14.97 7.06
N ASN A 559 -26.85 14.49 7.75
CA ASN A 559 -27.41 15.17 8.91
C ASN A 559 -26.41 15.19 10.07
N HIS A 560 -26.40 16.26 10.87
CA HIS A 560 -25.60 16.39 12.09
C HIS A 560 -25.76 15.20 13.04
N THR A 561 -26.97 14.64 13.16
CA THR A 561 -27.24 13.47 14.02
C THR A 561 -26.46 12.23 13.55
N TRP A 562 -26.42 12.00 12.24
CA TRP A 562 -25.66 10.90 11.64
C TRP A 562 -24.16 11.10 11.84
N ILE A 563 -23.66 12.31 11.59
CA ILE A 563 -22.25 12.67 11.79
C ILE A 563 -21.83 12.47 13.25
N ALA A 564 -22.65 12.93 14.21
CA ALA A 564 -22.40 12.78 15.64
C ALA A 564 -22.37 11.30 16.05
N SER A 565 -23.30 10.49 15.54
CA SER A 565 -23.34 9.04 15.78
C SER A 565 -22.08 8.34 15.28
N LEU A 566 -21.68 8.63 14.03
CA LEU A 566 -20.48 8.05 13.42
C LEU A 566 -19.21 8.49 14.16
N ARG A 567 -19.11 9.78 14.52
CA ARG A 567 -17.98 10.33 15.31
C ARG A 567 -17.88 9.64 16.66
N LYS A 568 -19.00 9.43 17.35
CA LYS A 568 -19.07 8.71 18.62
C LYS A 568 -18.61 7.26 18.46
N HIS A 569 -19.08 6.57 17.42
CA HIS A 569 -18.65 5.20 17.11
C HIS A 569 -17.14 5.13 16.88
N LEU A 570 -16.58 5.98 16.01
CA LEU A 570 -15.15 6.03 15.72
C LEU A 570 -14.31 6.37 16.98
N LYS A 571 -14.76 7.32 17.83
CA LYS A 571 -14.08 7.66 19.09
C LYS A 571 -14.06 6.48 20.05
N LYS A 572 -15.19 5.81 20.23
CA LYS A 572 -15.33 4.63 21.10
C LYS A 572 -14.41 3.48 20.67
N HIS A 573 -14.34 3.20 19.37
CA HIS A 573 -13.54 2.10 18.82
C HIS A 573 -12.02 2.35 18.83
N LEU A 574 -11.54 3.56 19.15
CA LEU A 574 -10.10 3.80 19.37
C LEU A 574 -9.59 3.02 20.58
N SER A 575 -10.38 2.96 21.66
CA SER A 575 -10.10 2.15 22.84
C SER A 575 -10.73 0.76 22.69
N ASP A 576 -12.06 0.66 22.60
CA ASP A 576 -12.82 -0.61 22.67
C ASP A 576 -12.42 -1.61 21.59
N GLY A 577 -12.04 -1.13 20.41
CA GLY A 577 -11.58 -1.98 19.31
C GLY A 577 -10.36 -2.83 19.66
N LEU A 578 -9.57 -2.47 20.68
CA LEU A 578 -8.44 -3.27 21.14
C LEU A 578 -8.86 -4.60 21.78
N VAL A 579 -9.97 -4.60 22.52
CA VAL A 579 -10.48 -5.82 23.16
C VAL A 579 -11.00 -6.80 22.10
N GLU A 580 -11.67 -6.28 21.07
CA GLU A 580 -12.10 -7.11 19.94
C GLU A 580 -10.89 -7.71 19.20
N GLU A 581 -9.87 -6.90 18.88
CA GLU A 581 -8.66 -7.36 18.21
C GLU A 581 -7.86 -8.40 19.00
N LEU A 582 -7.85 -8.29 20.34
CA LEU A 582 -7.26 -9.31 21.21
C LEU A 582 -7.90 -10.68 20.99
N THR A 583 -9.22 -10.74 20.80
CA THR A 583 -9.94 -12.01 20.57
C THR A 583 -9.87 -12.49 19.12
N ARG A 584 -9.85 -11.56 18.17
CA ARG A 584 -10.00 -11.86 16.74
C ARG A 584 -8.67 -12.08 16.03
N SER A 585 -7.68 -11.24 16.29
CA SER A 585 -6.44 -11.19 15.52
C SER A 585 -5.27 -11.87 16.21
N LYS A 586 -5.17 -11.76 17.55
CA LYS A 586 -4.09 -12.41 18.32
C LYS A 586 -3.99 -13.93 18.10
N PRO A 587 -5.09 -14.70 18.04
CA PRO A 587 -5.00 -16.15 17.79
C PRO A 587 -4.47 -16.51 16.39
N LEU A 588 -4.62 -15.60 15.43
CA LEU A 588 -4.21 -15.80 14.02
C LEU A 588 -2.78 -15.33 13.77
N SER A 589 -2.35 -14.24 14.40
CA SER A 589 -1.00 -13.71 14.24
C SER A 589 -0.54 -12.96 15.49
N PHE A 590 0.57 -13.42 16.07
CA PHE A 590 1.21 -12.78 17.22
C PHE A 590 1.57 -11.31 16.94
N LEU A 591 2.15 -11.02 15.77
CA LEU A 591 2.59 -9.67 15.43
C LEU A 591 1.46 -8.70 15.09
N SER A 592 0.25 -9.21 14.82
CA SER A 592 -0.92 -8.35 14.61
C SER A 592 -1.43 -7.72 15.91
N PHE A 593 -1.16 -8.39 17.05
CA PHE A 593 -1.54 -7.93 18.38
C PHE A 593 -0.51 -8.42 19.41
N PRO A 594 0.58 -7.65 19.63
CA PRO A 594 1.72 -8.09 20.45
C PRO A 594 1.51 -7.97 21.97
N PHE A 595 0.36 -7.48 22.43
CA PHE A 595 0.06 -7.32 23.85
C PHE A 595 -0.43 -8.61 24.49
N PRO A 596 -0.10 -8.87 25.77
CA PRO A 596 0.76 -8.06 26.64
C PRO A 596 2.27 -8.37 26.53
N GLU A 597 2.68 -9.35 25.72
CA GLU A 597 4.02 -9.94 25.77
C GLU A 597 5.16 -8.99 25.37
N CYS A 598 4.87 -7.96 24.57
CA CYS A 598 5.86 -6.99 24.10
C CYS A 598 5.75 -5.61 24.76
N SER A 599 5.02 -5.48 25.87
CA SER A 599 4.76 -4.19 26.53
C SER A 599 4.71 -4.28 28.05
N CYS A 600 4.89 -3.15 28.71
CA CYS A 600 4.74 -2.99 30.15
C CYS A 600 3.84 -1.79 30.45
N SER A 601 3.31 -1.71 31.67
CA SER A 601 2.57 -0.53 32.14
C SER A 601 3.26 0.15 33.32
N SER A 602 3.23 1.49 33.33
CA SER A 602 3.69 2.33 34.44
C SER A 602 2.59 2.68 35.44
N SER A 603 1.32 2.33 35.18
CA SER A 603 0.24 2.58 36.16
C SER A 603 0.38 1.67 37.37
N ASP A 604 0.27 2.23 38.58
CA ASP A 604 -0.05 1.44 39.76
C ASP A 604 -1.35 0.67 39.50
N GLN A 605 -1.38 -0.62 39.83
CA GLN A 605 -2.61 -1.40 39.76
C GLN A 605 -3.62 -0.81 40.74
N VAL A 606 -4.45 0.13 40.29
CA VAL A 606 -5.55 0.67 41.09
C VAL A 606 -6.51 -0.48 41.39
N LYS A 607 -6.79 -0.69 42.67
CA LYS A 607 -7.75 -1.69 43.15
C LYS A 607 -9.11 -1.46 42.48
N VAL A 608 -9.59 -2.51 41.83
CA VAL A 608 -10.86 -2.59 41.10
C VAL A 608 -12.04 -2.16 41.97
N ASN A 609 -12.72 -1.09 41.55
CA ASN A 609 -14.17 -1.00 41.71
C ASN A 609 -14.81 -1.30 40.35
N THR A 610 -15.83 -2.14 40.40
CA THR A 610 -16.61 -2.73 39.31
C THR A 610 -16.95 -1.75 38.17
N SER A 611 -16.17 -1.78 37.09
CA SER A 611 -16.67 -1.44 35.75
C SER A 611 -15.87 -2.23 34.71
N SER A 612 -16.57 -2.83 33.75
CA SER A 612 -16.02 -3.67 32.67
C SER A 612 -15.25 -2.85 31.63
N SER A 613 -14.25 -2.10 32.06
CA SER A 613 -13.46 -1.22 31.20
C SER A 613 -12.28 -1.98 30.58
N LEU A 614 -11.80 -1.49 29.44
CA LEU A 614 -10.61 -1.95 28.70
C LEU A 614 -9.40 -2.24 29.62
N HIS A 615 -9.31 -1.45 30.70
CA HIS A 615 -8.30 -1.52 31.75
C HIS A 615 -8.20 -2.92 32.39
N ASP A 616 -9.31 -3.57 32.70
CA ASP A 616 -9.30 -4.86 33.42
C ASP A 616 -8.85 -6.04 32.55
N VAL A 617 -9.10 -5.99 31.23
CA VAL A 617 -8.80 -7.11 30.32
C VAL A 617 -7.37 -7.04 29.79
N LEU A 618 -6.90 -5.84 29.43
CA LEU A 618 -5.58 -5.68 28.80
C LEU A 618 -4.46 -5.48 29.81
N LEU A 619 -4.66 -4.65 30.84
CA LEU A 619 -3.57 -4.22 31.74
C LEU A 619 -3.34 -5.19 32.91
N ARG A 620 -4.33 -5.99 33.29
CA ARG A 620 -4.23 -6.94 34.41
C ARG A 620 -3.12 -7.98 34.23
N ASN A 621 -2.81 -8.33 32.98
CA ASN A 621 -1.78 -9.32 32.62
C ASN A 621 -0.46 -8.67 32.15
N MET A 622 -0.36 -7.34 32.16
CA MET A 622 0.88 -6.66 31.78
C MET A 622 1.83 -6.57 32.98
N GLN A 623 3.11 -6.78 32.69
CA GLN A 623 4.17 -6.57 33.68
C GLN A 623 4.32 -5.06 33.95
N ARG A 624 4.67 -4.72 35.19
CA ARG A 624 5.05 -3.34 35.55
C ARG A 624 6.35 -2.97 34.85
N CYS A 625 6.41 -1.76 34.31
CA CYS A 625 7.65 -1.24 33.74
C CYS A 625 8.77 -1.15 34.79
N PRO A 626 10.03 -1.48 34.43
CA PRO A 626 11.19 -1.17 35.27
C PRO A 626 11.23 0.28 35.76
N SER A 627 11.69 0.47 36.99
CA SER A 627 11.71 1.77 37.68
C SER A 627 12.50 2.87 36.97
N TRP A 628 13.47 2.54 36.12
CA TRP A 628 14.19 3.53 35.31
C TRP A 628 13.31 4.13 34.20
N MET A 629 12.28 3.42 33.74
CA MET A 629 11.28 3.93 32.79
C MET A 629 10.21 4.79 33.46
N ASP A 630 10.00 4.65 34.77
CA ASP A 630 9.11 5.51 35.55
C ASP A 630 9.65 6.95 35.73
N SER A 631 10.84 7.27 35.19
CA SER A 631 11.44 8.61 35.22
C SER A 631 11.05 9.52 34.04
N GLY A 632 9.77 9.51 33.66
CA GLY A 632 9.17 10.58 32.85
C GLY A 632 8.95 11.83 33.72
N PRO A 633 8.79 13.05 33.14
CA PRO A 633 8.64 14.27 33.92
C PRO A 633 7.49 14.10 34.90
N GLY A 634 7.79 14.19 36.19
CA GLY A 634 6.81 14.09 37.25
C GLY A 634 5.65 15.02 36.95
N ASP A 635 4.47 14.43 36.98
CA ASP A 635 3.21 14.98 37.46
C ASP A 635 3.34 16.41 38.01
N LYS A 636 3.47 17.38 37.10
CA LYS A 636 3.08 18.76 37.38
C LYS A 636 1.60 18.72 37.12
N GLY A 637 0.84 18.60 38.21
CA GLY A 637 -0.61 18.50 38.20
C GLY A 637 -1.19 19.22 37.01
N ALA A 638 -1.63 18.43 36.03
CA ALA A 638 -2.67 18.91 35.15
C ALA A 638 -3.81 19.21 36.12
N GLU A 639 -4.14 20.49 36.25
CA GLU A 639 -5.43 20.87 36.81
C GLU A 639 -6.45 19.92 36.18
N ASP A 640 -7.15 19.21 37.05
CA ASP A 640 -8.38 18.50 36.74
C ASP A 640 -9.38 19.56 36.28
N ASP A 641 -9.18 20.06 35.07
CA ASP A 641 -10.22 20.75 34.34
C ASP A 641 -11.14 19.61 33.92
N GLY A 642 -12.09 19.32 34.82
CA GLY A 642 -13.28 18.52 34.58
C GLY A 642 -14.18 19.15 33.52
N GLY A 643 -13.58 19.63 32.43
CA GLY A 643 -14.26 19.85 31.17
C GLY A 643 -14.63 18.48 30.64
N GLU A 644 -15.86 18.07 30.93
CA GLU A 644 -16.66 17.38 29.92
C GLU A 644 -16.30 18.00 28.57
N ASP A 645 -15.80 17.20 27.62
CA ASP A 645 -15.53 17.66 26.25
C ASP A 645 -16.78 18.44 25.81
N ASP A 646 -16.70 19.78 25.82
CA ASP A 646 -17.85 20.64 25.52
C ASP A 646 -18.21 20.36 24.06
N ASP A 647 -19.25 19.54 23.88
CA ASP A 647 -19.82 19.06 22.62
C ASP A 647 -20.57 20.20 21.88
N SER A 648 -20.31 21.46 22.22
CA SER A 648 -20.82 22.61 21.49
C SER A 648 -20.11 22.73 20.13
N ASP A 649 -20.64 21.99 19.15
CA ASP A 649 -20.33 22.13 17.73
C ASP A 649 -20.50 23.61 17.30
N PRO A 650 -19.59 24.18 16.49
CA PRO A 650 -19.88 25.44 15.82
C PRO A 650 -21.10 25.23 14.89
N PRO A 651 -22.06 26.17 14.86
CA PRO A 651 -23.26 26.04 14.04
C PRO A 651 -22.90 26.37 12.59
N ALA A 652 -22.47 25.37 11.85
CA ALA A 652 -22.46 25.43 10.40
C ALA A 652 -22.88 24.05 9.90
N ALA A 653 -24.00 24.00 9.18
CA ALA A 653 -24.39 22.85 8.37
C ALA A 653 -23.16 22.44 7.56
N THR A 654 -22.48 21.37 7.99
CA THR A 654 -21.17 21.02 7.43
C THR A 654 -21.45 20.22 6.18
N ILE A 655 -21.67 20.92 5.06
CA ILE A 655 -21.67 20.29 3.74
C ILE A 655 -20.31 19.60 3.63
N LEU A 656 -20.29 18.27 3.60
CA LEU A 656 -19.07 17.44 3.60
C LEU A 656 -18.09 17.84 2.46
N PHE A 657 -18.58 18.56 1.44
CA PHE A 657 -17.96 18.77 0.14
C PHE A 657 -17.93 20.24 -0.40
N GLN A 658 -18.23 21.29 0.39
CA GLN A 658 -18.16 22.65 -0.18
C GLN A 658 -16.71 23.16 -0.23
N GLN A 659 -16.17 23.35 -1.43
CA GLN A 659 -14.99 24.18 -1.69
C GLN A 659 -15.38 25.65 -1.48
N SER A 660 -14.66 26.35 -0.61
CA SER A 660 -14.67 27.81 -0.46
C SER A 660 -14.05 28.48 -1.69
N GLY A 661 -14.71 28.35 -2.84
CA GLY A 661 -14.38 29.07 -4.06
C GLY A 661 -15.54 29.97 -4.44
N ASP A 662 -15.65 31.14 -3.79
CA ASP A 662 -16.13 32.38 -4.41
C ASP A 662 -16.00 33.53 -3.41
N SER A 663 -14.92 34.28 -3.55
CA SER A 663 -14.81 35.64 -3.03
C SER A 663 -15.35 36.62 -4.06
N ASN A 664 -16.31 37.46 -3.61
CA ASN A 664 -16.84 38.67 -4.23
C ASN A 664 -18.06 38.50 -5.16
N GLU A 665 -19.25 38.66 -4.60
CA GLU A 665 -20.05 39.90 -4.78
C GLU A 665 -21.25 39.86 -3.83
N ALA A 666 -21.13 40.59 -2.71
CA ALA A 666 -22.26 40.93 -1.89
C ALA A 666 -23.03 42.06 -2.59
N VAL A 667 -24.20 41.76 -3.14
CA VAL A 667 -25.24 42.77 -3.37
C VAL A 667 -26.36 42.46 -2.39
N ALA A 668 -26.46 43.34 -1.40
CA ALA A 668 -27.57 43.42 -0.48
C ALA A 668 -28.83 43.85 -1.24
N GLU A 669 -29.93 43.12 -1.06
CA GLU A 669 -31.24 43.75 -1.15
C GLU A 669 -32.19 43.14 -0.11
N MET A 670 -32.78 44.04 0.65
CA MET A 670 -33.53 43.80 1.86
C MET A 670 -34.96 44.30 1.62
N GLY A 671 -35.94 43.44 1.89
CA GLY A 671 -37.34 43.81 2.08
C GLY A 671 -38.26 43.63 0.87
N ASN A 672 -39.21 42.71 0.94
CA ASN A 672 -40.53 43.01 1.51
C ASN A 672 -41.41 41.76 1.64
N LYS A 673 -42.13 41.71 2.76
CA LYS A 673 -43.36 40.95 2.94
C LYS A 673 -44.42 41.50 1.98
N GLU A 674 -45.21 40.62 1.36
CA GLU A 674 -46.67 40.76 1.35
C GLU A 674 -47.33 39.42 0.99
N GLU A 675 -48.33 39.08 1.80
CA GLU A 675 -49.28 38.01 1.58
C GLU A 675 -50.22 38.39 0.42
N THR A 676 -50.69 37.40 -0.34
CA THR A 676 -52.08 37.38 -0.81
C THR A 676 -52.48 35.98 -1.26
N GLN A 677 -53.50 35.48 -0.57
CA GLN A 677 -54.32 34.32 -0.87
C GLN A 677 -55.45 34.78 -1.81
N MET A 678 -55.76 34.01 -2.85
CA MET A 678 -57.08 34.01 -3.50
C MET A 678 -57.27 32.71 -4.29
N ASP A 679 -58.31 31.98 -3.89
CA ASP A 679 -58.90 30.84 -4.58
C ASP A 679 -59.57 31.25 -5.90
N ASP A 680 -59.68 30.30 -6.84
CA ASP A 680 -60.96 29.86 -7.45
C ASP A 680 -60.72 28.91 -8.65
N GLN A 681 -60.97 27.62 -8.38
CA GLN A 681 -62.03 26.80 -8.98
C GLN A 681 -62.23 26.79 -10.52
N GLU A 682 -62.12 25.58 -11.11
CA GLU A 682 -63.20 24.78 -11.72
C GLU A 682 -62.93 24.08 -13.08
N GLU A 683 -63.52 22.87 -13.18
CA GLU A 683 -63.89 22.07 -14.37
C GLU A 683 -62.82 21.28 -15.15
N LEU A 684 -63.03 20.04 -15.60
CA LEU A 684 -64.08 19.01 -15.44
C LEU A 684 -63.53 17.69 -16.02
N GLU A 685 -64.24 16.61 -15.68
CA GLU A 685 -63.95 15.20 -15.88
C GLU A 685 -63.93 14.70 -17.33
N GLY A 686 -63.29 13.53 -17.51
CA GLY A 686 -63.99 12.39 -18.11
C GLY A 686 -63.32 11.71 -19.30
N GLY A 687 -63.12 10.38 -19.22
CA GLY A 687 -63.04 9.56 -20.43
C GLY A 687 -62.21 8.28 -20.37
N GLU A 688 -62.75 7.29 -19.67
CA GLU A 688 -62.35 5.89 -19.53
C GLU A 688 -62.23 5.05 -20.85
N LYS A 689 -61.60 3.88 -20.69
CA LYS A 689 -61.72 2.58 -21.43
C LYS A 689 -60.82 2.41 -22.67
N ARG A 690 -60.03 1.34 -22.77
CA ARG A 690 -60.36 -0.08 -22.49
C ARG A 690 -59.15 -0.92 -22.10
#